data_AF-A0A934VFN0-F1
#
_entry.id   AF-A0A934VFN0-F1
#
_cell.length_a   1.000
_cell.length_b   1.000
_cell.length_c   1.000
_cell.angle_alpha   90.00
_cell.angle_beta   90.00
_cell.angle_gamma   90.00
#
_symmetry.space_group_name_H-M   'P 1'
#
loop_
_entity.id
_entity.type
_entity.pdbx_description
1 polymer ?
#
loop_
_entity_poly.entity_id
_entity_poly.type
_entity_poly.pdbx_seq_one_letter_code
_entity_poly.pdbx_strand_id
1 'polypeptide(L)'
;MDELTIWANAELKTLIAEREELTAELGTLPFPAGTNSGMRRGFQTGRVGEGEDPWVELTLGAPSEADFVVLFPMLGKGARGAVPGYGFPSRFQLEARDHEGQVHLLMDETAQDFPNPGIYPLKVACPEGVKIASIRLTATEPWREGGPEALALAEMMVLAGTRNVAFGGRVDASSSREMRPTWSSDNLTDMTTPLGLPVAPMPEVMAGWRSSGTKERTDEKLVVLDLGEAFNLDEIQLAPVWKPGVPGSFNLGFPSRYAVITTMDETFGEQQLVFDGTTKNLDLPGQNLQCIRLDGQPVRYISVVGTRLRESAGEYFFALGEIRAYEGGRQVAQGAKVISRDSIEGDGWSKEALTDGLAGDGRLLELGEWVDGLERRRVVEDRLAAIDIRKTMLLDQGQQFLIHGSIGTIICLIVAGGLISWRGKRKQRIHRERQRERLARDLHDELGSNLGSIALISSFALEGGTDEAQMRGDLAEIELVARESADSMRDLVELLGGRHRGAENDWLPVLQEMAERVVRGVELECRLDDESWLVQPDLETRREIYLFCKEALHNACRHSGASRIRFLIEPNDSGLHVEISDDGVGFDTSAVSGGYGLINLRERAADIHATMELVSSTGKGTVVTLDVPRGRRWRKHKTKKQS
;
A
#
# COMPACT_ATOMS: atom_id res chain seq x y z
N MET A 1 2.36 3.03 7.77
CA MET A 1 2.71 2.29 6.54
C MET A 1 2.75 3.25 5.36
N ASP A 2 1.75 4.12 5.20
CA ASP A 2 1.74 5.15 4.14
C ASP A 2 2.93 6.13 4.19
N GLU A 3 3.38 6.55 5.37
CA GLU A 3 4.52 7.48 5.49
C GLU A 3 5.85 6.91 4.93
N LEU A 4 6.10 5.60 5.09
CA LEU A 4 7.33 4.97 4.59
C LEU A 4 7.35 4.90 3.06
N THR A 5 6.20 4.67 2.43
CA THR A 5 6.03 4.64 0.97
C THR A 5 6.12 6.05 0.38
N ILE A 6 5.58 7.06 1.08
CA ILE A 6 5.66 8.48 0.70
C ILE A 6 7.13 8.96 0.71
N TRP A 7 7.95 8.51 1.66
CA TRP A 7 9.34 8.96 1.75
C TRP A 7 10.26 8.40 0.66
N ALA A 8 9.98 7.20 0.17
CA ALA A 8 10.84 6.49 -0.79
C ALA A 8 10.54 6.80 -2.27
N ASN A 9 9.35 7.33 -2.59
CA ASN A 9 8.94 7.56 -3.98
C ASN A 9 8.90 9.07 -4.31
N ALA A 10 9.86 9.53 -5.12
CA ALA A 10 9.97 10.92 -5.54
C ALA A 10 8.75 11.40 -6.37
N GLU A 11 8.20 10.54 -7.23
CA GLU A 11 7.00 10.83 -8.03
C GLU A 11 5.77 11.03 -7.14
N LEU A 12 5.63 10.22 -6.09
CA LEU A 12 4.52 10.36 -5.14
C LEU A 12 4.57 11.71 -4.39
N LYS A 13 5.78 12.17 -4.01
CA LYS A 13 5.95 13.50 -3.37
C LYS A 13 5.58 14.63 -4.32
N THR A 14 6.01 14.57 -5.58
CA THR A 14 5.67 15.60 -6.57
C THR A 14 4.17 15.66 -6.82
N LEU A 15 3.51 14.50 -6.92
CA LEU A 15 2.05 14.43 -7.12
C LEU A 15 1.28 14.97 -5.91
N ILE A 16 1.75 14.76 -4.68
CA ILE A 16 1.11 15.33 -3.48
C ILE A 16 1.23 16.86 -3.49
N ALA A 17 2.42 17.39 -3.78
CA ALA A 17 2.63 18.84 -3.85
C ALA A 17 1.80 19.50 -4.97
N GLU A 18 1.79 18.90 -6.17
CA GLU A 18 0.98 19.36 -7.30
C GLU A 18 -0.52 19.33 -6.95
N ARG A 19 -0.98 18.28 -6.26
CA ARG A 19 -2.36 18.20 -5.79
C ARG A 19 -2.72 19.31 -4.81
N GLU A 20 -1.83 19.64 -3.87
CA GLU A 20 -2.04 20.73 -2.90
C GLU A 20 -2.14 22.09 -3.61
N GLU A 21 -1.24 22.37 -4.56
CA GLU A 21 -1.26 23.58 -5.38
C GLU A 21 -2.54 23.70 -6.21
N LEU A 22 -2.92 22.64 -6.93
CA LEU A 22 -4.14 22.60 -7.73
C LEU A 22 -5.41 22.71 -6.87
N THR A 23 -5.41 22.14 -5.65
CA THR A 23 -6.54 22.28 -4.72
C THR A 23 -6.67 23.72 -4.23
N ALA A 24 -5.55 24.42 -4.00
CA ALA A 24 -5.56 25.83 -3.64
C ALA A 24 -6.06 26.70 -4.80
N GLU A 25 -5.59 26.44 -6.02
CA GLU A 25 -6.08 27.11 -7.24
C GLU A 25 -7.60 26.90 -7.40
N LEU A 26 -8.09 25.66 -7.24
CA LEU A 26 -9.50 25.31 -7.34
C LEU A 26 -10.40 26.11 -6.38
N GLY A 27 -9.86 26.49 -5.22
CA GLY A 27 -10.57 27.32 -4.23
C GLY A 27 -10.77 28.77 -4.66
N THR A 28 -10.03 29.24 -5.67
CA THR A 28 -10.13 30.61 -6.21
C THR A 28 -11.00 30.71 -7.47
N LEU A 29 -11.25 29.57 -8.12
CA LEU A 29 -12.00 29.50 -9.37
C LEU A 29 -13.51 29.47 -9.12
N PRO A 30 -14.33 29.97 -10.07
CA PRO A 30 -15.79 29.97 -9.95
C PRO A 30 -16.36 28.61 -9.59
N PHE A 31 -17.31 28.58 -8.67
CA PHE A 31 -17.96 27.34 -8.26
C PHE A 31 -19.26 27.12 -9.04
N PRO A 32 -19.42 25.99 -9.76
CA PRO A 32 -20.70 25.67 -10.38
C PRO A 32 -21.68 25.24 -9.29
N ALA A 33 -22.80 25.96 -9.13
CA ALA A 33 -23.80 25.66 -8.10
C ALA A 33 -24.35 24.22 -8.14
N GLY A 34 -24.16 23.50 -9.27
CA GLY A 34 -24.38 22.06 -9.41
C GLY A 34 -25.83 21.62 -9.23
N THR A 35 -26.74 22.57 -9.03
CA THR A 35 -28.17 22.36 -8.81
C THR A 35 -28.91 23.51 -9.47
N ASN A 36 -29.85 23.19 -10.36
CA ASN A 36 -30.73 24.21 -10.90
C ASN A 36 -31.74 24.61 -9.82
N SER A 37 -31.54 25.80 -9.23
CA SER A 37 -32.41 26.37 -8.20
C SER A 37 -33.68 27.03 -8.78
N GLY A 38 -33.81 27.09 -10.11
CA GLY A 38 -34.98 27.57 -10.85
C GLY A 38 -35.83 26.45 -11.47
N MET A 39 -37.01 26.81 -11.99
CA MET A 39 -37.87 25.86 -12.71
C MET A 39 -37.44 25.66 -14.18
N ARG A 40 -36.78 26.66 -14.78
CA ARG A 40 -36.36 26.68 -16.18
C ARG A 40 -35.14 25.81 -16.38
N ARG A 41 -35.20 24.86 -17.31
CA ARG A 41 -34.12 23.90 -17.59
C ARG A 41 -33.33 24.21 -18.87
N GLY A 42 -33.90 25.03 -19.74
CA GLY A 42 -33.36 25.34 -21.06
C GLY A 42 -34.28 24.87 -22.19
N PHE A 43 -33.63 24.51 -23.30
CA PHE A 43 -34.25 24.04 -24.54
C PHE A 43 -34.02 22.53 -24.73
N GLN A 44 -35.03 21.85 -25.27
CA GLN A 44 -34.95 20.45 -25.69
C GLN A 44 -35.78 20.26 -26.96
N THR A 45 -35.23 19.57 -27.95
CA THR A 45 -35.98 19.16 -29.14
C THR A 45 -37.07 18.14 -28.77
N GLY A 46 -38.05 17.96 -29.66
CA GLY A 46 -38.93 16.79 -29.58
C GLY A 46 -38.13 15.48 -29.67
N ARG A 47 -38.83 14.34 -29.50
CA ARG A 47 -38.22 13.05 -29.82
C ARG A 47 -37.90 13.03 -31.32
N VAL A 48 -36.65 12.71 -31.66
CA VAL A 48 -36.21 12.62 -33.04
C VAL A 48 -37.03 11.54 -33.77
N GLY A 49 -37.65 11.90 -34.87
CA GLY A 49 -38.25 10.96 -35.82
C GLY A 49 -37.18 10.44 -36.79
N GLU A 50 -37.41 9.30 -37.44
CA GLU A 50 -36.46 8.77 -38.42
C GLU A 50 -36.29 9.75 -39.60
N GLY A 51 -35.09 10.32 -39.76
CA GLY A 51 -34.64 10.91 -41.03
C GLY A 51 -34.14 12.37 -41.05
N GLU A 52 -34.21 13.14 -39.96
CA GLU A 52 -33.66 14.50 -39.91
C GLU A 52 -32.84 14.78 -38.64
N ASP A 53 -31.65 15.36 -38.83
CA ASP A 53 -30.75 15.76 -37.75
C ASP A 53 -31.37 16.90 -36.92
N PRO A 54 -31.47 16.77 -35.58
CA PRO A 54 -31.98 17.83 -34.73
C PRO A 54 -31.09 19.07 -34.78
N TRP A 55 -31.69 20.26 -34.89
CA TRP A 55 -30.93 21.50 -34.89
C TRP A 55 -31.67 22.60 -34.13
N VAL A 56 -30.89 23.58 -33.68
CA VAL A 56 -31.37 24.83 -33.08
C VAL A 56 -30.55 25.98 -33.66
N GLU A 57 -31.23 27.06 -34.02
CA GLU A 57 -30.65 28.30 -34.54
C GLU A 57 -31.08 29.47 -33.67
N LEU A 58 -30.09 30.20 -33.17
CA LEU A 58 -30.22 31.43 -32.42
C LEU A 58 -29.98 32.61 -33.38
N THR A 59 -30.97 33.48 -33.53
CA THR A 59 -30.85 34.76 -34.25
C THR A 59 -30.64 35.90 -33.27
N LEU A 60 -29.56 36.67 -33.45
CA LEU A 60 -29.25 37.83 -32.61
C LEU A 60 -30.21 38.99 -32.90
N GLY A 61 -30.47 39.82 -31.89
CA GLY A 61 -31.35 41.00 -32.04
C GLY A 61 -30.79 42.05 -33.02
N ALA A 62 -29.45 42.14 -33.10
CA ALA A 62 -28.75 42.94 -34.10
C ALA A 62 -27.44 42.23 -34.49
N PRO A 63 -27.02 42.26 -35.76
CA PRO A 63 -25.76 41.68 -36.17
C PRO A 63 -24.59 42.31 -35.42
N SER A 64 -23.78 41.48 -34.77
CA SER A 64 -22.76 41.91 -33.83
C SER A 64 -21.44 41.18 -34.09
N GLU A 65 -20.32 41.88 -33.93
CA GLU A 65 -19.02 41.22 -33.79
C GLU A 65 -18.99 40.55 -32.42
N ALA A 66 -18.55 39.29 -32.38
CA ALA A 66 -18.50 38.50 -31.16
C ALA A 66 -17.18 37.75 -31.10
N ASP A 67 -16.70 37.51 -29.89
CA ASP A 67 -15.44 36.80 -29.63
C ASP A 67 -15.69 35.29 -29.54
N PHE A 68 -16.77 34.89 -28.87
CA PHE A 68 -17.05 33.48 -28.58
C PHE A 68 -18.54 33.12 -28.62
N VAL A 69 -18.85 31.90 -29.03
CA VAL A 69 -20.10 31.21 -28.72
C VAL A 69 -19.87 30.30 -27.51
N VAL A 70 -20.78 30.32 -26.55
CA VAL A 70 -20.71 29.48 -25.35
C VAL A 70 -21.96 28.63 -25.24
N LEU A 71 -21.80 27.31 -25.29
CA LEU A 71 -22.88 26.34 -25.14
C LEU A 71 -22.91 25.82 -23.72
N PHE A 72 -23.99 26.04 -22.98
CA PHE A 72 -24.15 25.54 -21.62
C PHE A 72 -24.89 24.19 -21.64
N PRO A 73 -24.25 23.08 -21.24
CA PRO A 73 -24.92 21.79 -21.17
C PRO A 73 -26.00 21.79 -20.09
N MET A 74 -27.01 20.94 -20.31
CA MET A 74 -28.12 20.80 -19.38
C MET A 74 -27.80 19.80 -18.26
N LEU A 75 -28.17 20.15 -17.02
CA LEU A 75 -28.17 19.22 -15.90
C LEU A 75 -29.51 18.47 -15.81
N GLY A 76 -29.53 17.27 -16.39
CA GLY A 76 -30.70 16.41 -16.48
C GLY A 76 -31.09 15.74 -15.17
N LYS A 77 -32.27 15.10 -15.16
CA LYS A 77 -32.69 14.21 -14.08
C LYS A 77 -32.97 12.82 -14.66
N GLY A 78 -32.12 11.85 -14.32
CA GLY A 78 -32.27 10.44 -14.66
C GLY A 78 -32.84 9.63 -13.48
N ALA A 79 -33.03 8.32 -13.70
CA ALA A 79 -33.58 7.41 -12.69
C ALA A 79 -32.69 7.28 -11.43
N ARG A 80 -31.39 7.50 -11.56
CA ARG A 80 -30.38 7.33 -10.50
C ARG A 80 -29.82 8.65 -9.96
N GLY A 81 -30.34 9.81 -10.39
CA GLY A 81 -29.86 11.12 -9.95
C GLY A 81 -29.75 12.14 -11.08
N ALA A 82 -28.95 13.18 -10.86
CA ALA A 82 -28.65 14.16 -11.90
C ALA A 82 -27.83 13.53 -13.04
N VAL A 83 -28.05 13.98 -14.26
CA VAL A 83 -27.32 13.54 -15.47
C VAL A 83 -26.63 14.77 -16.05
N PRO A 84 -25.32 14.98 -15.76
CA PRO A 84 -24.54 16.04 -16.38
C PRO A 84 -24.53 15.91 -17.91
N GLY A 85 -24.60 17.04 -18.61
CA GLY A 85 -24.59 17.12 -20.08
C GLY A 85 -25.71 16.33 -20.74
N TYR A 86 -26.88 16.30 -20.11
CA TYR A 86 -28.05 15.63 -20.64
C TYR A 86 -28.47 16.26 -21.96
N GLY A 87 -28.63 15.43 -23.00
CA GLY A 87 -29.03 15.87 -24.34
C GLY A 87 -27.95 16.64 -25.10
N PHE A 88 -26.74 16.78 -24.56
CA PHE A 88 -25.62 17.34 -25.32
C PHE A 88 -25.21 16.36 -26.42
N PRO A 89 -25.13 16.78 -27.69
CA PRO A 89 -24.99 15.86 -28.81
C PRO A 89 -23.65 15.12 -28.79
N SER A 90 -23.67 13.85 -29.21
CA SER A 90 -22.45 13.03 -29.34
C SER A 90 -21.65 13.44 -30.57
N ARG A 91 -22.30 13.87 -31.64
CA ARG A 91 -21.65 14.47 -32.82
C ARG A 91 -22.46 15.65 -33.31
N PHE A 92 -21.79 16.73 -33.68
CA PHE A 92 -22.45 17.96 -34.03
C PHE A 92 -21.60 18.87 -34.90
N GLN A 93 -22.27 19.83 -35.51
CA GLN A 93 -21.67 20.94 -36.22
C GLN A 93 -22.20 22.25 -35.63
N LEU A 94 -21.30 23.21 -35.41
CA LEU A 94 -21.63 24.56 -34.95
C LEU A 94 -21.22 25.56 -36.03
N GLU A 95 -22.18 26.34 -36.49
CA GLU A 95 -22.02 27.29 -37.60
C GLU A 95 -22.49 28.68 -37.17
N ALA A 96 -21.80 29.72 -37.65
CA ALA A 96 -22.25 31.10 -37.58
C ALA A 96 -22.68 31.57 -38.96
N ARG A 97 -23.83 32.22 -39.06
CA ARG A 97 -24.22 32.97 -40.25
C ARG A 97 -23.96 34.44 -40.01
N ASP A 98 -23.27 35.09 -40.93
CA ASP A 98 -23.07 36.54 -40.85
C ASP A 98 -24.25 37.34 -41.42
N HIS A 99 -24.17 38.66 -41.28
CA HIS A 99 -25.19 39.59 -41.77
C HIS A 99 -25.37 39.61 -43.30
N GLU A 100 -24.42 39.07 -44.07
CA GLU A 100 -24.52 38.91 -45.53
C GLU A 100 -25.10 37.54 -45.90
N GLY A 101 -25.33 36.66 -44.92
CA GLY A 101 -25.87 35.33 -45.08
C GLY A 101 -24.82 34.25 -45.32
N GLN A 102 -23.52 34.60 -45.34
CA GLN A 102 -22.43 33.64 -45.47
C GLN A 102 -22.33 32.79 -44.20
N VAL A 103 -22.11 31.49 -44.39
CA VAL A 103 -21.97 30.52 -43.30
C VAL A 103 -20.48 30.32 -43.02
N HIS A 104 -20.11 30.44 -41.75
CA HIS A 104 -18.79 30.23 -41.19
C HIS A 104 -18.84 29.04 -40.25
N LEU A 105 -18.08 28.00 -40.55
CA LEU A 105 -17.97 26.82 -39.68
C LEU A 105 -17.14 27.16 -38.45
N LEU A 106 -17.73 27.06 -37.26
CA LEU A 106 -17.03 27.32 -35.99
C LEU A 106 -16.41 26.05 -35.42
N MET A 107 -17.14 24.94 -35.48
CA MET A 107 -16.69 23.65 -34.95
C MET A 107 -17.37 22.49 -35.69
N ASP A 108 -16.62 21.44 -35.97
CA ASP A 108 -17.10 20.22 -36.65
C ASP A 108 -16.62 18.98 -35.90
N GLU A 109 -17.53 18.35 -35.17
CA GLU A 109 -17.33 17.11 -34.44
C GLU A 109 -18.19 15.99 -35.04
N THR A 110 -18.39 16.00 -36.36
CA THR A 110 -19.23 15.01 -37.06
C THR A 110 -18.53 13.66 -37.29
N ALA A 111 -17.20 13.64 -37.25
CA ALA A 111 -16.39 12.47 -37.59
C ALA A 111 -16.25 11.43 -36.45
N GLN A 112 -16.29 11.88 -35.19
CA GLN A 112 -16.10 11.04 -34.01
C GLN A 112 -16.93 11.53 -32.83
N ASP A 113 -17.23 10.66 -31.88
CA ASP A 113 -18.01 11.02 -30.70
C ASP A 113 -17.24 12.03 -29.84
N PHE A 114 -17.84 13.21 -29.65
CA PHE A 114 -17.37 14.24 -28.74
C PHE A 114 -17.60 13.81 -27.28
N PRO A 115 -16.58 13.91 -26.40
CA PRO A 115 -16.74 13.61 -24.99
C PRO A 115 -17.81 14.50 -24.34
N ASN A 116 -18.73 13.90 -23.57
CA ASN A 116 -19.77 14.66 -22.90
C ASN A 116 -19.14 15.73 -21.97
N PRO A 117 -19.46 17.03 -22.12
CA PRO A 117 -18.84 18.12 -21.37
C PRO A 117 -19.28 18.19 -19.89
N GLY A 118 -20.23 17.33 -19.47
CA GLY A 118 -20.76 17.31 -18.12
C GLY A 118 -21.53 18.59 -17.80
N ILE A 119 -21.14 19.30 -16.76
CA ILE A 119 -21.78 20.59 -16.37
C ILE A 119 -21.04 21.80 -16.95
N TYR A 120 -19.86 21.62 -17.56
CA TYR A 120 -19.01 22.73 -17.96
C TYR A 120 -19.41 23.27 -19.35
N PRO A 121 -19.38 24.59 -19.55
CA PRO A 121 -19.70 25.18 -20.84
C PRO A 121 -18.66 24.80 -21.90
N LEU A 122 -19.11 24.64 -23.15
CA LEU A 122 -18.23 24.55 -24.32
C LEU A 122 -18.08 25.94 -24.94
N LYS A 123 -16.86 26.49 -24.91
CA LYS A 123 -16.49 27.78 -25.48
C LYS A 123 -15.87 27.58 -26.86
N VAL A 124 -16.39 28.26 -27.88
CA VAL A 124 -15.92 28.18 -29.28
C VAL A 124 -15.65 29.58 -29.80
N ALA A 125 -14.50 29.80 -30.44
CA ALA A 125 -14.12 31.10 -31.00
C ALA A 125 -14.96 31.45 -32.23
N CYS A 126 -15.29 32.74 -32.36
CA CYS A 126 -15.93 33.32 -33.52
C CYS A 126 -14.88 33.88 -34.51
N PRO A 127 -15.23 34.06 -35.79
CA PRO A 127 -14.33 34.68 -36.77
C PRO A 127 -14.13 36.16 -36.47
N GLU A 128 -12.87 36.62 -36.46
CA GLU A 128 -12.54 38.03 -36.23
C GLU A 128 -13.10 38.94 -37.33
N GLY A 129 -13.63 40.10 -36.95
CA GLY A 129 -14.15 41.11 -37.87
C GLY A 129 -15.43 40.72 -38.61
N VAL A 130 -16.07 39.60 -38.25
CA VAL A 130 -17.32 39.14 -38.84
C VAL A 130 -18.49 39.52 -37.96
N LYS A 131 -19.47 40.22 -38.53
CA LYS A 131 -20.75 40.52 -37.87
C LYS A 131 -21.69 39.33 -37.99
N ILE A 132 -21.80 38.58 -36.91
CA ILE A 132 -22.65 37.41 -36.79
C ILE A 132 -24.10 37.86 -36.69
N ALA A 133 -25.00 37.19 -37.40
CA ALA A 133 -26.45 37.39 -37.37
C ALA A 133 -27.18 36.21 -36.72
N SER A 134 -26.74 34.97 -36.97
CA SER A 134 -27.26 33.78 -36.29
C SER A 134 -26.18 32.75 -35.99
N ILE A 135 -26.44 31.89 -34.99
CA ILE A 135 -25.63 30.73 -34.64
C ILE A 135 -26.52 29.50 -34.73
N ARG A 136 -26.07 28.46 -35.45
CA ARG A 136 -26.77 27.19 -35.60
C ARG A 136 -25.94 26.05 -35.03
N LEU A 137 -26.57 25.25 -34.16
CA LEU A 137 -26.06 23.97 -33.70
C LEU A 137 -26.89 22.84 -34.33
N THR A 138 -26.24 21.93 -35.03
CA THR A 138 -26.85 20.75 -35.65
C THR A 138 -26.26 19.49 -35.03
N ALA A 139 -27.11 18.64 -34.45
CA ALA A 139 -26.73 17.37 -33.84
C ALA A 139 -26.80 16.24 -34.88
N THR A 140 -25.68 15.91 -35.52
CA THR A 140 -25.60 14.81 -36.51
C THR A 140 -25.65 13.43 -35.85
N GLU A 141 -25.28 13.33 -34.57
CA GLU A 141 -25.57 12.16 -33.73
C GLU A 141 -26.12 12.66 -32.38
N PRO A 142 -27.43 12.52 -32.12
CA PRO A 142 -28.03 12.98 -30.88
C PRO A 142 -27.58 12.13 -29.70
N TRP A 143 -27.76 12.67 -28.50
CA TRP A 143 -27.44 11.97 -27.27
C TRP A 143 -28.31 10.73 -27.06
N ARG A 144 -27.70 9.60 -26.69
CA ARG A 144 -28.39 8.29 -26.51
C ARG A 144 -28.36 7.74 -25.07
N GLU A 145 -27.56 8.28 -24.18
CA GLU A 145 -27.25 7.64 -22.88
C GLU A 145 -28.29 7.92 -21.77
N GLY A 146 -29.36 7.13 -21.68
CA GLY A 146 -30.23 7.16 -20.49
C GLY A 146 -31.37 8.19 -20.56
N GLY A 147 -31.77 8.59 -21.76
CA GLY A 147 -32.99 9.35 -22.04
C GLY A 147 -33.40 9.27 -23.51
N PRO A 148 -34.40 10.07 -23.95
CA PRO A 148 -34.80 10.12 -25.35
C PRO A 148 -33.67 10.70 -26.23
N GLU A 149 -33.53 10.18 -27.45
CA GLU A 149 -32.75 10.84 -28.50
C GLU A 149 -33.29 12.26 -28.68
N ALA A 150 -32.49 13.24 -28.28
CA ALA A 150 -32.84 14.66 -28.29
C ALA A 150 -31.57 15.50 -28.21
N LEU A 151 -31.66 16.71 -28.77
CA LEU A 151 -30.71 17.80 -28.52
C LEU A 151 -31.28 18.66 -27.38
N ALA A 152 -30.48 18.89 -26.34
CA ALA A 152 -30.84 19.78 -25.25
C ALA A 152 -29.65 20.61 -24.80
N LEU A 153 -29.93 21.87 -24.49
CA LEU A 153 -28.99 22.84 -23.93
C LEU A 153 -29.69 23.62 -22.83
N ALA A 154 -28.93 24.03 -21.82
CA ALA A 154 -29.44 24.93 -20.81
C ALA A 154 -29.56 26.37 -21.34
N GLU A 155 -28.50 26.85 -22.01
CA GLU A 155 -28.34 28.23 -22.46
C GLU A 155 -27.34 28.25 -23.63
N MET A 156 -27.48 29.21 -24.53
CA MET A 156 -26.53 29.53 -25.60
C MET A 156 -26.22 31.03 -25.53
N MET A 157 -24.97 31.35 -25.21
CA MET A 157 -24.50 32.74 -25.18
C MET A 157 -23.62 33.04 -26.38
N VAL A 158 -23.68 34.29 -26.84
CA VAL A 158 -22.74 34.85 -27.82
C VAL A 158 -22.09 36.04 -27.16
N LEU A 159 -20.81 35.92 -26.83
CA LEU A 159 -20.08 36.89 -26.04
C LEU A 159 -19.33 37.88 -26.95
N ALA A 160 -19.56 39.17 -26.72
CA ALA A 160 -18.81 40.28 -27.30
C ALA A 160 -18.25 41.13 -26.15
N GLY A 161 -16.96 40.97 -25.87
CA GLY A 161 -16.32 41.44 -24.64
C GLY A 161 -17.00 40.84 -23.40
N THR A 162 -17.59 41.70 -22.58
CA THR A 162 -18.30 41.32 -21.35
C THR A 162 -19.79 41.03 -21.55
N ARG A 163 -20.33 41.30 -22.75
CA ARG A 163 -21.77 41.26 -23.02
C ARG A 163 -22.19 39.96 -23.69
N ASN A 164 -23.38 39.47 -23.33
CA ASN A 164 -24.08 38.46 -24.11
C ASN A 164 -25.00 39.13 -25.14
N VAL A 165 -24.56 39.20 -26.41
CA VAL A 165 -25.35 39.80 -27.50
C VAL A 165 -26.52 38.91 -27.96
N ALA A 166 -26.55 37.65 -27.51
CA ALA A 166 -27.66 36.73 -27.74
C ALA A 166 -28.84 36.90 -26.78
N PHE A 167 -28.70 37.70 -25.72
CA PHE A 167 -29.75 37.85 -24.70
C PHE A 167 -31.07 38.35 -25.32
N GLY A 168 -32.13 37.56 -25.16
CA GLY A 168 -33.45 37.81 -25.74
C GLY A 168 -33.53 37.57 -27.26
N GLY A 169 -32.52 36.92 -27.85
CA GLY A 169 -32.51 36.55 -29.27
C GLY A 169 -33.63 35.58 -29.63
N ARG A 170 -33.99 35.54 -30.91
CA ARG A 170 -35.03 34.63 -31.40
C ARG A 170 -34.44 33.24 -31.60
N VAL A 171 -35.13 32.21 -31.13
CA VAL A 171 -34.70 30.82 -31.25
C VAL A 171 -35.64 30.07 -32.19
N ASP A 172 -35.08 29.47 -33.23
CA ASP A 172 -35.73 28.53 -34.12
C ASP A 172 -35.11 27.15 -33.96
N ALA A 173 -35.86 26.09 -34.25
CA ALA A 173 -35.36 24.72 -34.15
C ALA A 173 -36.12 23.78 -35.08
N SER A 174 -35.53 22.61 -35.36
CA SER A 174 -36.22 21.53 -36.07
C SER A 174 -37.50 21.07 -35.34
N SER A 175 -37.43 21.08 -34.00
CA SER A 175 -38.58 20.86 -33.12
C SER A 175 -38.27 21.43 -31.73
N SER A 176 -39.31 21.75 -30.96
CA SER A 176 -39.16 22.19 -29.57
C SER A 176 -40.18 21.48 -28.68
N ARG A 177 -39.72 21.00 -27.53
CA ARG A 177 -40.58 20.51 -26.44
C ARG A 177 -41.01 21.70 -25.58
N GLU A 178 -42.17 22.26 -25.89
CA GLU A 178 -42.72 23.38 -25.12
C GLU A 178 -43.48 22.88 -23.86
N MET A 179 -42.90 23.06 -22.68
CA MET A 179 -43.48 22.77 -21.37
C MET A 179 -43.09 23.88 -20.39
N ARG A 180 -43.70 25.05 -20.56
CA ARG A 180 -43.36 26.27 -19.82
C ARG A 180 -43.71 26.15 -18.32
N PRO A 181 -42.88 26.70 -17.40
CA PRO A 181 -41.62 27.40 -17.68
C PRO A 181 -40.41 26.46 -17.85
N THR A 182 -40.59 25.16 -17.62
CA THR A 182 -39.49 24.18 -17.56
C THR A 182 -38.69 24.06 -18.87
N TRP A 183 -39.38 23.84 -19.98
CA TRP A 183 -38.78 23.69 -21.32
C TRP A 183 -39.43 24.69 -22.26
N SER A 184 -38.61 25.48 -22.93
CA SER A 184 -39.04 26.50 -23.88
C SER A 184 -37.86 26.86 -24.77
N SER A 185 -38.12 27.15 -26.04
CA SER A 185 -37.14 27.80 -26.93
C SER A 185 -36.61 29.11 -26.32
N ASP A 186 -37.49 29.92 -25.74
CA ASP A 186 -37.14 31.18 -25.05
C ASP A 186 -36.09 31.00 -23.91
N ASN A 187 -36.01 29.81 -23.29
CA ASN A 187 -35.09 29.56 -22.19
C ASN A 187 -33.63 29.40 -22.66
N LEU A 188 -33.38 29.28 -23.97
CA LEU A 188 -32.02 29.12 -24.49
C LEU A 188 -31.22 30.44 -24.46
N THR A 189 -31.91 31.57 -24.33
CA THR A 189 -31.36 32.93 -24.44
C THR A 189 -31.77 33.84 -23.28
N ASP A 190 -32.19 33.26 -22.15
CA ASP A 190 -32.81 34.01 -21.04
C ASP A 190 -31.84 34.32 -19.89
N MET A 191 -30.55 34.02 -20.07
CA MET A 191 -29.48 34.18 -19.08
C MET A 191 -29.65 33.28 -17.83
N THR A 192 -30.40 32.19 -17.93
CA THR A 192 -30.59 31.23 -16.85
C THR A 192 -29.76 29.98 -17.09
N THR A 193 -28.69 29.82 -16.32
CA THR A 193 -27.82 28.65 -16.39
C THR A 193 -28.04 27.70 -15.21
N PRO A 194 -27.65 26.41 -15.32
CA PRO A 194 -27.61 25.49 -14.19
C PRO A 194 -26.44 25.76 -13.24
N LEU A 195 -25.55 26.71 -13.57
CA LEU A 195 -24.31 26.97 -12.86
C LEU A 195 -24.46 28.10 -11.82
N GLY A 196 -25.55 28.86 -11.89
CA GLY A 196 -25.86 29.92 -10.93
C GLY A 196 -25.17 31.24 -11.28
N LEU A 197 -24.87 32.04 -10.24
CA LEU A 197 -24.33 33.38 -10.41
C LEU A 197 -22.89 33.31 -10.91
N PRO A 198 -22.47 34.24 -11.77
CA PRO A 198 -21.08 34.32 -12.22
C PRO A 198 -20.20 34.89 -11.10
N VAL A 199 -19.83 34.07 -10.12
CA VAL A 199 -19.08 34.52 -8.93
C VAL A 199 -17.73 33.81 -8.78
N ALA A 200 -16.71 34.57 -8.38
CA ALA A 200 -15.48 34.00 -7.81
C ALA A 200 -15.62 33.93 -6.29
N PRO A 201 -15.35 32.77 -5.66
CA PRO A 201 -15.51 32.60 -4.21
C PRO A 201 -14.66 33.59 -3.41
N MET A 202 -15.24 34.19 -2.37
CA MET A 202 -14.52 35.03 -1.41
C MET A 202 -14.85 34.64 0.05
N PRO A 203 -13.84 34.49 0.92
CA PRO A 203 -14.07 34.31 2.35
C PRO A 203 -14.76 35.55 2.94
N GLU A 204 -15.79 35.34 3.77
CA GLU A 204 -16.45 36.38 4.57
C GLU A 204 -17.12 37.52 3.80
N VAL A 205 -17.94 37.22 2.79
CA VAL A 205 -18.66 38.27 2.05
C VAL A 205 -20.14 38.38 2.40
N MET A 206 -20.54 39.65 2.59
CA MET A 206 -21.79 40.17 3.11
C MET A 206 -23.03 39.82 2.28
N ALA A 207 -24.17 39.90 2.96
CA ALA A 207 -25.49 39.86 2.37
C ALA A 207 -25.80 41.18 1.65
N GLY A 208 -26.74 41.13 0.71
CA GLY A 208 -27.12 42.29 -0.08
C GLY A 208 -27.88 43.35 0.72
N TRP A 209 -28.80 44.03 0.05
CA TRP A 209 -29.73 44.95 0.68
C TRP A 209 -31.05 44.28 1.03
N ARG A 210 -31.67 44.73 2.13
CA ARG A 210 -33.01 44.30 2.56
C ARG A 210 -33.81 45.47 3.13
N SER A 211 -35.07 45.58 2.71
CA SER A 211 -36.08 46.46 3.30
C SER A 211 -36.51 46.00 4.70
N SER A 212 -37.13 46.91 5.46
CA SER A 212 -37.83 46.50 6.69
C SER A 212 -38.94 45.49 6.40
N GLY A 213 -39.19 44.61 7.37
CA GLY A 213 -40.27 43.62 7.31
C GLY A 213 -41.65 44.27 7.43
N THR A 214 -42.64 43.69 6.76
CA THR A 214 -44.04 44.11 6.79
C THR A 214 -44.97 42.90 6.90
N LYS A 215 -46.22 43.12 7.31
CA LYS A 215 -47.23 42.06 7.44
C LYS A 215 -48.08 41.89 6.18
N GLU A 216 -48.05 42.87 5.28
CA GLU A 216 -48.81 42.84 4.03
C GLU A 216 -47.91 42.52 2.85
N ARG A 217 -48.26 41.47 2.10
CA ARG A 217 -47.47 41.07 0.92
C ARG A 217 -47.47 42.10 -0.21
N THR A 218 -48.45 43.00 -0.22
CA THR A 218 -48.66 44.04 -1.24
C THR A 218 -48.13 45.41 -0.81
N ASP A 219 -47.51 45.51 0.37
CA ASP A 219 -46.82 46.73 0.79
C ASP A 219 -45.63 46.97 -0.14
N GLU A 220 -45.67 48.07 -0.87
CA GLU A 220 -44.68 48.38 -1.90
C GLU A 220 -43.35 48.78 -1.26
N LYS A 221 -42.26 48.18 -1.75
CA LYS A 221 -40.90 48.52 -1.34
C LYS A 221 -40.13 49.02 -2.55
N LEU A 222 -39.42 50.12 -2.39
CA LEU A 222 -38.69 50.79 -3.45
C LEU A 222 -37.23 51.00 -3.03
N VAL A 223 -36.32 50.69 -3.94
CA VAL A 223 -34.93 51.12 -3.87
C VAL A 223 -34.55 51.82 -5.17
N VAL A 224 -33.74 52.87 -5.05
CA VAL A 224 -33.29 53.70 -6.17
C VAL A 224 -31.77 53.76 -6.16
N LEU A 225 -31.15 53.57 -7.32
CA LEU A 225 -29.74 53.87 -7.56
C LEU A 225 -29.64 55.23 -8.26
N ASP A 226 -28.78 56.11 -7.76
CA ASP A 226 -28.32 57.31 -8.45
C ASP A 226 -26.91 57.04 -8.98
N LEU A 227 -26.79 56.95 -10.31
CA LEU A 227 -25.53 56.71 -11.00
C LEU A 227 -24.59 57.94 -10.92
N GLY A 228 -25.04 59.06 -10.38
CA GLY A 228 -24.29 60.31 -10.22
C GLY A 228 -24.29 61.17 -11.50
N GLU A 229 -24.22 60.52 -12.66
CA GLU A 229 -24.34 61.13 -13.98
C GLU A 229 -25.22 60.28 -14.91
N ALA A 230 -25.42 60.76 -16.13
CA ALA A 230 -26.23 60.06 -17.13
C ALA A 230 -25.38 59.11 -17.97
N PHE A 231 -25.90 57.90 -18.18
CA PHE A 231 -25.29 56.87 -19.02
C PHE A 231 -26.29 56.33 -20.04
N ASN A 232 -25.81 55.91 -21.22
CA ASN A 232 -26.66 55.25 -22.21
C ASN A 232 -26.67 53.75 -21.94
N LEU A 233 -27.59 53.30 -21.10
CA LEU A 233 -27.60 51.94 -20.60
C LEU A 233 -28.10 50.95 -21.66
N ASP A 234 -27.31 49.90 -21.86
CA ASP A 234 -27.67 48.74 -22.66
C ASP A 234 -28.48 47.72 -21.86
N GLU A 235 -28.13 47.56 -20.59
CA GLU A 235 -28.60 46.45 -19.75
C GLU A 235 -28.56 46.81 -18.26
N ILE A 236 -29.55 46.32 -17.51
CA ILE A 236 -29.59 46.29 -16.05
C ILE A 236 -29.66 44.83 -15.61
N GLN A 237 -28.86 44.45 -14.62
CA GLN A 237 -28.85 43.12 -14.02
C GLN A 237 -29.17 43.21 -12.53
N LEU A 238 -30.13 42.41 -12.06
CA LEU A 238 -30.47 42.28 -10.65
C LEU A 238 -30.00 40.91 -10.15
N ALA A 239 -29.12 40.90 -9.16
CA ALA A 239 -28.71 39.66 -8.51
C ALA A 239 -29.66 39.33 -7.34
N PRO A 240 -30.21 38.12 -7.26
CA PRO A 240 -30.98 37.69 -6.09
C PRO A 240 -30.09 37.47 -4.87
N VAL A 241 -30.66 37.65 -3.67
CA VAL A 241 -29.96 37.24 -2.44
C VAL A 241 -30.01 35.74 -2.30
N TRP A 242 -28.85 35.17 -1.97
CA TRP A 242 -28.68 33.80 -1.53
C TRP A 242 -27.75 33.78 -0.33
N LYS A 243 -28.05 32.92 0.66
CA LYS A 243 -27.20 32.73 1.84
C LYS A 243 -26.44 31.41 1.72
N PRO A 244 -25.11 31.45 1.55
CA PRO A 244 -24.27 30.24 1.52
C PRO A 244 -24.46 29.40 2.78
N GLY A 245 -24.47 28.08 2.64
CA GLY A 245 -24.64 27.15 3.76
C GLY A 245 -26.06 27.06 4.36
N VAL A 246 -27.02 27.87 3.90
CA VAL A 246 -28.42 27.78 4.31
C VAL A 246 -29.23 27.12 3.18
N PRO A 247 -29.64 25.84 3.31
CA PRO A 247 -30.37 25.14 2.25
C PRO A 247 -31.66 25.87 1.87
N GLY A 248 -31.88 26.06 0.56
CA GLY A 248 -33.11 26.67 0.05
C GLY A 248 -33.24 28.17 0.26
N SER A 249 -32.18 28.87 0.69
CA SER A 249 -32.17 30.33 0.86
C SER A 249 -32.13 31.13 -0.44
N PHE A 250 -32.27 30.47 -1.60
CA PHE A 250 -32.32 31.11 -2.91
C PHE A 250 -33.50 32.07 -3.01
N ASN A 251 -33.32 33.18 -3.71
CA ASN A 251 -34.34 34.22 -3.89
C ASN A 251 -34.84 34.83 -2.57
N LEU A 252 -33.99 34.89 -1.53
CA LEU A 252 -34.40 35.44 -0.24
C LEU A 252 -34.83 36.89 -0.42
N GLY A 253 -36.09 37.19 -0.13
CA GLY A 253 -36.67 38.54 -0.31
C GLY A 253 -36.81 39.02 -1.76
N PHE A 254 -36.48 38.20 -2.77
CA PHE A 254 -36.70 38.59 -4.16
C PHE A 254 -38.22 38.65 -4.44
N PRO A 255 -38.74 39.77 -4.96
CA PRO A 255 -40.17 39.99 -5.05
C PRO A 255 -40.77 39.10 -6.14
N SER A 256 -41.98 38.59 -5.88
CA SER A 256 -42.74 37.79 -6.85
C SER A 256 -43.37 38.63 -7.96
N ARG A 257 -43.45 39.95 -7.76
CA ARG A 257 -43.86 40.95 -8.74
C ARG A 257 -43.10 42.24 -8.49
N TYR A 258 -42.53 42.80 -9.54
CA TYR A 258 -41.77 44.04 -9.45
C TYR A 258 -41.77 44.79 -10.79
N ALA A 259 -41.41 46.06 -10.73
CA ALA A 259 -41.14 46.88 -11.90
C ALA A 259 -39.73 47.46 -11.80
N VAL A 260 -39.10 47.69 -12.96
CA VAL A 260 -37.91 48.52 -13.06
C VAL A 260 -38.24 49.75 -13.87
N ILE A 261 -37.98 50.90 -13.27
CA ILE A 261 -38.31 52.22 -13.79
C ILE A 261 -37.01 53.00 -13.85
N THR A 262 -36.78 53.74 -14.93
CA THR A 262 -35.62 54.59 -15.10
C THR A 262 -36.02 56.05 -15.31
N THR A 263 -35.13 56.96 -14.95
CA THR A 263 -35.32 58.38 -15.22
C THR A 263 -33.98 59.11 -15.32
N MET A 264 -34.00 60.24 -16.02
CA MET A 264 -32.91 61.22 -16.06
C MET A 264 -33.11 62.35 -15.06
N ASP A 265 -34.33 62.49 -14.54
CA ASP A 265 -34.79 63.63 -13.76
C ASP A 265 -34.69 63.34 -12.26
N GLU A 266 -33.97 64.20 -11.54
CA GLU A 266 -33.80 64.13 -10.09
C GLU A 266 -35.11 64.39 -9.32
N THR A 267 -36.11 65.01 -9.96
CA THR A 267 -37.45 65.19 -9.39
C THR A 267 -38.37 64.00 -9.63
N PHE A 268 -37.90 63.01 -10.41
CA PHE A 268 -38.64 61.80 -10.77
C PHE A 268 -39.98 62.08 -11.48
N GLY A 269 -40.10 63.20 -12.20
CA GLY A 269 -41.31 63.60 -12.93
C GLY A 269 -41.50 62.82 -14.23
N GLU A 270 -40.46 62.75 -15.07
CA GLU A 270 -40.47 61.96 -16.31
C GLU A 270 -39.83 60.59 -16.07
N GLN A 271 -40.65 59.54 -16.03
CA GLN A 271 -40.20 58.16 -15.76
C GLN A 271 -40.50 57.24 -16.92
N GLN A 272 -39.60 56.29 -17.15
CA GLN A 272 -39.76 55.25 -18.15
C GLN A 272 -39.81 53.87 -17.48
N LEU A 273 -40.89 53.13 -17.74
CA LEU A 273 -41.02 51.73 -17.33
C LEU A 273 -40.24 50.84 -18.30
N VAL A 274 -39.10 50.30 -17.85
CA VAL A 274 -38.23 49.43 -18.67
C VAL A 274 -38.49 47.95 -18.44
N PHE A 275 -39.13 47.58 -17.33
CA PHE A 275 -39.59 46.23 -17.06
C PHE A 275 -40.88 46.25 -16.24
N ASP A 276 -41.93 45.58 -16.73
CA ASP A 276 -43.21 45.42 -16.03
C ASP A 276 -43.50 43.95 -15.67
N GLY A 277 -43.25 43.62 -14.42
CA GLY A 277 -43.59 42.35 -13.80
C GLY A 277 -44.73 42.44 -12.78
N THR A 278 -45.54 43.50 -12.82
CA THR A 278 -46.48 43.83 -11.72
C THR A 278 -47.83 43.12 -11.83
N THR A 279 -48.19 42.64 -13.02
CA THR A 279 -49.53 42.09 -13.31
C THR A 279 -49.68 40.60 -12.98
N LYS A 280 -48.60 39.81 -13.14
CA LYS A 280 -48.57 38.35 -12.88
C LYS A 280 -47.38 37.99 -12.01
N ASN A 281 -47.50 36.90 -11.24
CA ASN A 281 -46.36 36.39 -10.49
C ASN A 281 -45.28 35.94 -11.50
N LEU A 282 -44.07 36.42 -11.31
CA LEU A 282 -42.91 36.02 -12.09
C LEU A 282 -42.32 34.72 -11.56
N ASP A 283 -41.69 33.97 -12.48
CA ASP A 283 -40.76 32.92 -12.08
C ASP A 283 -39.58 33.57 -11.36
N LEU A 284 -39.10 32.92 -10.31
CA LEU A 284 -37.97 33.43 -9.55
C LEU A 284 -36.66 33.10 -10.28
N PRO A 285 -35.68 34.02 -10.29
CA PRO A 285 -34.42 33.84 -11.01
C PRO A 285 -33.52 32.72 -10.42
N GLY A 286 -33.83 32.22 -9.20
CA GLY A 286 -33.02 31.19 -8.56
C GLY A 286 -31.71 31.77 -8.05
N GLN A 287 -30.61 31.21 -8.55
CA GLN A 287 -29.26 31.74 -8.41
C GLN A 287 -28.78 32.36 -9.73
N ASN A 288 -29.66 32.85 -10.60
CA ASN A 288 -29.24 33.49 -11.85
C ASN A 288 -29.47 35.01 -11.78
N LEU A 289 -28.79 35.73 -12.66
CA LEU A 289 -29.00 37.17 -12.84
C LEU A 289 -30.35 37.40 -13.52
N GLN A 290 -31.12 38.34 -13.03
CA GLN A 290 -32.27 38.86 -13.75
C GLN A 290 -31.82 40.02 -14.63
N CYS A 291 -31.73 39.75 -15.93
CA CYS A 291 -31.27 40.74 -16.92
C CYS A 291 -32.47 41.49 -17.53
N ILE A 292 -32.30 42.78 -17.80
CA ILE A 292 -33.31 43.69 -18.39
C ILE A 292 -32.60 44.53 -19.45
N ARG A 293 -33.14 44.54 -20.67
CA ARG A 293 -32.55 45.21 -21.82
C ARG A 293 -33.08 46.64 -21.97
N LEU A 294 -32.19 47.59 -22.24
CA LEU A 294 -32.50 49.02 -22.36
C LEU A 294 -32.13 49.63 -23.71
N ASP A 295 -31.39 48.92 -24.56
CA ASP A 295 -31.06 49.33 -25.93
C ASP A 295 -30.44 50.74 -26.06
N GLY A 296 -29.61 51.13 -25.08
CA GLY A 296 -28.84 52.38 -25.10
C GLY A 296 -29.62 53.61 -24.61
N GLN A 297 -30.64 53.43 -23.78
CA GLN A 297 -31.45 54.54 -23.25
C GLN A 297 -30.66 55.40 -22.25
N PRO A 298 -30.79 56.74 -22.30
CA PRO A 298 -30.15 57.61 -21.32
C PRO A 298 -30.84 57.47 -19.96
N VAL A 299 -30.06 57.10 -18.94
CA VAL A 299 -30.53 56.86 -17.57
C VAL A 299 -29.54 57.44 -16.57
N ARG A 300 -30.06 58.07 -15.51
CA ARG A 300 -29.30 58.45 -14.31
C ARG A 300 -29.79 57.72 -13.06
N TYR A 301 -31.09 57.53 -12.94
CA TYR A 301 -31.71 56.87 -11.81
C TYR A 301 -32.36 55.56 -12.22
N ILE A 302 -32.09 54.51 -11.44
CA ILE A 302 -32.70 53.17 -11.61
C ILE A 302 -33.53 52.89 -10.36
N SER A 303 -34.84 52.75 -10.53
CA SER A 303 -35.79 52.43 -9.47
C SER A 303 -36.26 50.99 -9.62
N VAL A 304 -36.15 50.19 -8.57
CA VAL A 304 -36.73 48.84 -8.50
C VAL A 304 -37.84 48.83 -7.47
N VAL A 305 -39.06 48.56 -7.91
CA VAL A 305 -40.27 48.58 -7.08
C VAL A 305 -40.80 47.17 -6.91
N GLY A 306 -40.71 46.61 -5.70
CA GLY A 306 -41.37 45.36 -5.34
C GLY A 306 -42.84 45.60 -4.99
N THR A 307 -43.75 45.13 -5.84
CA THR A 307 -45.22 45.30 -5.67
C THR A 307 -45.90 44.08 -5.05
N ARG A 308 -45.21 42.92 -5.05
CA ARG A 308 -45.65 41.74 -4.30
C ARG A 308 -44.44 41.01 -3.71
N LEU A 309 -44.24 41.23 -2.43
CA LEU A 309 -43.12 40.71 -1.65
C LEU A 309 -43.22 39.19 -1.43
N ARG A 310 -42.16 38.59 -0.90
CA ARG A 310 -42.15 37.19 -0.47
C ARG A 310 -42.06 37.07 1.03
N GLU A 311 -42.75 36.08 1.57
CA GLU A 311 -42.68 35.74 2.97
C GLU A 311 -41.38 34.99 3.26
N SER A 312 -40.71 35.38 4.34
CA SER A 312 -39.64 34.62 4.96
C SER A 312 -39.65 34.89 6.47
N ALA A 313 -39.63 33.82 7.27
CA ALA A 313 -39.68 33.89 8.74
C ALA A 313 -40.88 34.68 9.30
N GLY A 314 -42.05 34.63 8.66
CA GLY A 314 -43.28 35.28 9.13
C GLY A 314 -43.39 36.78 8.83
N GLU A 315 -42.53 37.28 7.96
CA GLU A 315 -42.55 38.66 7.47
C GLU A 315 -42.39 38.71 5.95
N TYR A 316 -42.93 39.75 5.35
CA TYR A 316 -42.71 40.09 3.95
C TYR A 316 -41.62 41.15 3.86
N PHE A 317 -40.68 41.02 2.94
CA PHE A 317 -39.68 42.05 2.68
C PHE A 317 -39.16 41.95 1.25
N PHE A 318 -38.50 43.02 0.82
CA PHE A 318 -37.77 43.08 -0.43
C PHE A 318 -36.27 42.99 -0.15
N ALA A 319 -35.55 42.13 -0.86
CA ALA A 319 -34.10 42.07 -0.80
C ALA A 319 -33.50 41.76 -2.17
N LEU A 320 -32.30 42.30 -2.41
CA LEU A 320 -31.49 42.10 -3.61
C LEU A 320 -30.03 41.97 -3.21
N GLY A 321 -29.28 41.13 -3.94
CA GLY A 321 -27.85 40.95 -3.75
C GLY A 321 -27.09 42.16 -4.26
N GLU A 322 -27.28 42.49 -5.53
CA GLU A 322 -26.52 43.51 -6.27
C GLU A 322 -27.39 44.05 -7.41
N ILE A 323 -27.16 45.29 -7.84
CA ILE A 323 -27.72 45.88 -9.06
C ILE A 323 -26.57 46.40 -9.94
N ARG A 324 -26.41 45.80 -11.12
CA ARG A 324 -25.42 46.23 -12.11
C ARG A 324 -26.11 46.93 -13.27
N ALA A 325 -25.45 47.93 -13.85
CA ALA A 325 -25.88 48.61 -15.06
C ALA A 325 -24.70 48.72 -16.01
N TYR A 326 -24.95 48.60 -17.32
CA TYR A 326 -23.90 48.57 -18.33
C TYR A 326 -24.13 49.57 -19.45
N GLU A 327 -23.05 50.20 -19.89
CA GLU A 327 -22.95 51.03 -21.10
C GLU A 327 -21.77 50.51 -21.93
N GLY A 328 -22.02 50.03 -23.15
CA GLY A 328 -20.99 49.51 -24.05
C GLY A 328 -20.19 48.35 -23.46
N GLY A 329 -20.79 47.57 -22.54
CA GLY A 329 -20.12 46.47 -21.83
C GLY A 329 -19.31 46.89 -20.60
N ARG A 330 -19.21 48.19 -20.31
CA ARG A 330 -18.62 48.69 -19.07
C ARG A 330 -19.68 48.75 -17.98
N GLN A 331 -19.39 48.16 -16.82
CA GLN A 331 -20.20 48.33 -15.62
C GLN A 331 -20.09 49.78 -15.11
N VAL A 332 -21.21 50.46 -14.88
CA VAL A 332 -21.25 51.87 -14.44
C VAL A 332 -21.97 52.10 -13.10
N ALA A 333 -22.58 51.06 -12.51
CA ALA A 333 -23.32 51.18 -11.24
C ALA A 333 -22.47 50.90 -9.99
N GLN A 334 -21.21 50.48 -10.11
CA GLN A 334 -20.38 50.10 -8.97
C GLN A 334 -20.06 51.33 -8.12
N GLY A 335 -20.35 51.27 -6.82
CA GLY A 335 -20.26 52.39 -5.89
C GLY A 335 -21.31 53.49 -6.10
N ALA A 336 -22.33 53.26 -6.95
CA ALA A 336 -23.42 54.21 -7.13
C ALA A 336 -24.19 54.43 -5.82
N LYS A 337 -24.77 55.62 -5.67
CA LYS A 337 -25.45 55.97 -4.41
C LYS A 337 -26.79 55.25 -4.34
N VAL A 338 -27.02 54.52 -3.25
CA VAL A 338 -28.27 53.80 -3.00
C VAL A 338 -29.21 54.64 -2.13
N ILE A 339 -30.40 54.89 -2.64
CA ILE A 339 -31.47 55.63 -1.97
C ILE A 339 -32.61 54.64 -1.69
N SER A 340 -32.85 54.36 -0.42
CA SER A 340 -33.99 53.55 0.04
C SER A 340 -34.68 54.21 1.22
N ARG A 341 -36.03 54.13 1.24
CA ARG A 341 -36.86 54.65 2.35
C ARG A 341 -36.65 53.85 3.63
N ASP A 342 -36.43 52.55 3.50
CA ASP A 342 -36.16 51.62 4.59
C ASP A 342 -35.02 50.67 4.24
N SER A 343 -34.19 50.35 5.22
CA SER A 343 -33.08 49.42 5.06
C SER A 343 -32.72 48.85 6.43
N ILE A 344 -32.38 47.56 6.44
CA ILE A 344 -31.77 46.91 7.60
C ILE A 344 -30.26 47.00 7.43
N GLU A 345 -29.59 47.49 8.46
CA GLU A 345 -28.13 47.59 8.52
C GLU A 345 -27.60 46.63 9.59
N GLY A 346 -26.52 45.91 9.29
CA GLY A 346 -25.93 44.91 10.19
C GLY A 346 -26.36 43.47 9.89
N ASP A 347 -25.73 42.49 10.56
CA ASP A 347 -25.90 41.05 10.31
C ASP A 347 -25.75 40.66 8.83
N GLY A 348 -24.81 41.32 8.16
CA GLY A 348 -24.51 41.14 6.76
C GLY A 348 -25.35 41.99 5.81
N TRP A 349 -26.36 42.75 6.24
CA TRP A 349 -27.14 43.64 5.35
C TRP A 349 -26.57 45.06 5.33
N SER A 350 -26.59 45.68 4.15
CA SER A 350 -26.25 47.10 3.96
C SER A 350 -26.90 47.66 2.70
N LYS A 351 -27.10 48.99 2.63
CA LYS A 351 -27.49 49.66 1.37
C LYS A 351 -26.39 49.59 0.33
N GLU A 352 -25.15 49.84 0.75
CA GLU A 352 -23.97 49.91 -0.11
C GLU A 352 -23.71 48.57 -0.82
N ALA A 353 -24.15 47.46 -0.21
CA ALA A 353 -24.07 46.12 -0.77
C ALA A 353 -24.81 45.95 -2.11
N LEU A 354 -25.72 46.85 -2.50
CA LEU A 354 -26.34 46.79 -3.84
C LEU A 354 -25.42 47.17 -4.98
N THR A 355 -24.24 47.71 -4.67
CA THR A 355 -23.32 48.33 -5.64
C THR A 355 -21.85 48.00 -5.35
N ASP A 356 -21.57 47.04 -4.47
CA ASP A 356 -20.20 46.74 -4.01
C ASP A 356 -19.48 45.74 -4.92
N GLY A 357 -20.19 45.11 -5.87
CA GLY A 357 -19.70 44.11 -6.80
C GLY A 357 -19.75 42.69 -6.23
N LEU A 358 -20.46 42.48 -5.13
CA LEU A 358 -20.52 41.22 -4.40
C LEU A 358 -21.93 40.64 -4.42
N ALA A 359 -22.04 39.32 -4.57
CA ALA A 359 -23.31 38.63 -4.41
C ALA A 359 -23.10 37.17 -3.99
N GLY A 360 -23.97 36.66 -3.14
CA GLY A 360 -23.91 35.27 -2.70
C GLY A 360 -22.68 35.00 -1.84
N ASP A 361 -21.76 34.17 -2.33
CA ASP A 361 -20.50 33.78 -1.68
C ASP A 361 -19.25 34.40 -2.33
N GLY A 362 -19.40 35.43 -3.16
CA GLY A 362 -18.27 35.88 -3.96
C GLY A 362 -18.40 37.23 -4.64
N ARG A 363 -17.33 37.58 -5.37
CA ARG A 363 -17.28 38.71 -6.28
C ARG A 363 -17.98 38.33 -7.58
N LEU A 364 -18.91 39.16 -8.03
CA LEU A 364 -19.51 39.01 -9.35
C LEU A 364 -18.47 39.28 -10.44
N LEU A 365 -18.37 38.35 -11.37
CA LEU A 365 -17.46 38.37 -12.50
C LEU A 365 -18.17 38.92 -13.74
N GLU A 366 -17.38 39.37 -14.70
CA GLU A 366 -17.87 39.53 -16.07
C GLU A 366 -18.06 38.15 -16.71
N LEU A 367 -18.97 38.04 -17.68
CA LEU A 367 -19.34 36.73 -18.26
C LEU A 367 -18.15 36.01 -18.91
N GLY A 368 -17.27 36.74 -19.61
CA GLY A 368 -16.06 36.17 -20.18
C GLY A 368 -15.10 35.62 -19.11
N GLU A 369 -14.85 36.39 -18.05
CA GLU A 369 -14.01 35.96 -16.91
C GLU A 369 -14.60 34.73 -16.22
N TRP A 370 -15.93 34.68 -16.08
CA TRP A 370 -16.62 33.54 -15.49
C TRP A 370 -16.48 32.27 -16.32
N VAL A 371 -16.71 32.35 -17.63
CA VAL A 371 -16.57 31.21 -18.54
C VAL A 371 -15.13 30.71 -18.56
N ASP A 372 -14.14 31.61 -18.62
CA ASP A 372 -12.72 31.26 -18.56
C ASP A 372 -12.36 30.58 -17.24
N GLY A 373 -12.88 31.08 -16.12
CA GLY A 373 -12.70 30.48 -14.81
C GLY A 373 -13.32 29.08 -14.70
N LEU A 374 -14.49 28.86 -15.29
CA LEU A 374 -15.15 27.55 -15.36
C LEU A 374 -14.36 26.56 -16.23
N GLU A 375 -13.84 27.00 -17.38
CA GLU A 375 -12.98 26.18 -18.23
C GLU A 375 -11.69 25.81 -17.50
N ARG A 376 -11.05 26.78 -16.85
CA ARG A 376 -9.84 26.53 -16.04
C ARG A 376 -10.14 25.54 -14.92
N ARG A 377 -11.29 25.68 -14.25
CA ARG A 377 -11.74 24.77 -13.20
C ARG A 377 -11.86 23.34 -13.71
N ARG A 378 -12.50 23.13 -14.86
CA ARG A 378 -12.62 21.79 -15.48
C ARG A 378 -11.24 21.16 -15.67
N VAL A 379 -10.29 21.90 -16.23
CA VAL A 379 -8.91 21.42 -16.46
C VAL A 379 -8.22 21.05 -15.14
N VAL A 380 -8.39 21.86 -14.09
CA VAL A 380 -7.84 21.58 -12.76
C VAL A 380 -8.47 20.33 -12.14
N GLU A 381 -9.80 20.18 -12.22
CA GLU A 381 -10.51 19.01 -11.71
C GLU A 381 -10.14 17.72 -12.45
N ASP A 382 -10.03 17.76 -13.78
CA ASP A 382 -9.56 16.63 -14.60
C ASP A 382 -8.13 16.24 -14.21
N ARG A 383 -7.26 17.22 -13.96
CA ARG A 383 -5.88 16.97 -13.53
C ARG A 383 -5.81 16.38 -12.12
N LEU A 384 -6.61 16.89 -11.18
CA LEU A 384 -6.72 16.35 -9.83
C LEU A 384 -7.19 14.89 -9.84
N ALA A 385 -8.21 14.57 -10.65
CA ALA A 385 -8.69 13.21 -10.82
C ALA A 385 -7.58 12.27 -11.36
N ALA A 386 -6.82 12.73 -12.36
CA ALA A 386 -5.69 11.97 -12.90
C ALA A 386 -4.58 11.75 -11.85
N ILE A 387 -4.28 12.77 -11.03
CA ILE A 387 -3.31 12.67 -9.93
C ILE A 387 -3.78 11.66 -8.88
N ASP A 388 -5.05 11.72 -8.48
CA ASP A 388 -5.60 10.80 -7.46
C ASP A 388 -5.58 9.34 -7.95
N ILE A 389 -5.89 9.10 -9.23
CA ILE A 389 -5.74 7.77 -9.86
C ILE A 389 -4.26 7.35 -9.87
N ARG A 390 -3.34 8.22 -10.28
CA ARG A 390 -1.91 7.87 -10.33
C ARG A 390 -1.33 7.61 -8.95
N LYS A 391 -1.71 8.40 -7.96
CA LYS A 391 -1.31 8.25 -6.55
C LYS A 391 -1.76 6.91 -5.99
N THR A 392 -3.01 6.53 -6.22
CA THR A 392 -3.52 5.23 -5.75
C THR A 392 -2.80 4.06 -6.42
N MET A 393 -2.49 4.14 -7.71
CA MET A 393 -1.67 3.14 -8.40
C MET A 393 -0.26 3.01 -7.81
N LEU A 394 0.43 4.12 -7.53
CA LEU A 394 1.78 4.08 -6.94
C LEU A 394 1.79 3.51 -5.53
N LEU A 395 0.76 3.81 -4.73
CA LEU A 395 0.61 3.24 -3.39
C LEU A 395 0.40 1.73 -3.45
N ASP A 396 -0.46 1.25 -4.35
CA ASP A 396 -0.68 -0.19 -4.57
C ASP A 396 0.60 -0.90 -5.03
N GLN A 397 1.33 -0.33 -6.00
CA GLN A 397 2.61 -0.86 -6.44
C GLN A 397 3.63 -0.96 -5.30
N GLY A 398 3.72 0.07 -4.45
CA GLY A 398 4.59 0.07 -3.28
C GLY A 398 4.22 -1.02 -2.27
N GLN A 399 2.92 -1.22 -2.02
CA GLN A 399 2.43 -2.30 -1.15
C GLN A 399 2.75 -3.69 -1.73
N GLN A 400 2.50 -3.90 -3.02
CA GLN A 400 2.83 -5.16 -3.68
C GLN A 400 4.33 -5.45 -3.64
N PHE A 401 5.19 -4.44 -3.84
CA PHE A 401 6.64 -4.62 -3.74
C PHE A 401 7.06 -5.06 -2.33
N LEU A 402 6.51 -4.45 -1.29
CA LEU A 402 6.79 -4.83 0.10
C LEU A 402 6.30 -6.25 0.41
N ILE A 403 5.10 -6.62 -0.05
CA ILE A 403 4.54 -7.97 0.14
C ILE A 403 5.44 -9.00 -0.55
N HIS A 404 5.74 -8.84 -1.84
CA HIS A 404 6.60 -9.77 -2.58
C HIS A 404 8.02 -9.82 -2.00
N GLY A 405 8.59 -8.69 -1.61
CA GLY A 405 9.89 -8.62 -0.96
C GLY A 405 9.94 -9.35 0.38
N SER A 406 8.89 -9.23 1.19
CA SER A 406 8.79 -9.95 2.47
C SER A 406 8.64 -11.46 2.27
N ILE A 407 7.82 -11.90 1.30
CA ILE A 407 7.68 -13.32 0.93
C ILE A 407 9.02 -13.88 0.46
N GLY A 408 9.72 -13.18 -0.44
CA GLY A 408 11.05 -13.59 -0.92
C GLY A 408 12.06 -13.71 0.21
N THR A 409 12.05 -12.77 1.16
CA THR A 409 12.93 -12.80 2.35
C THR A 409 12.63 -14.00 3.24
N ILE A 410 11.35 -14.30 3.49
CA ILE A 410 10.92 -15.46 4.27
C ILE A 410 11.36 -16.77 3.59
N ILE A 411 11.18 -16.89 2.27
CA ILE A 411 11.62 -18.06 1.50
C ILE A 411 13.15 -18.23 1.61
N CYS A 412 13.92 -17.16 1.45
CA CYS A 412 15.38 -17.20 1.62
C CYS A 412 15.80 -17.68 3.01
N LEU A 413 15.13 -17.22 4.07
CA LEU A 413 15.39 -17.67 5.44
C LEU A 413 15.05 -19.15 5.64
N ILE A 414 13.94 -19.63 5.09
CA ILE A 414 13.55 -21.04 5.13
C ILE A 414 14.58 -21.92 4.41
N VAL A 415 15.00 -21.53 3.20
CA VAL A 415 16.01 -22.26 2.41
C VAL A 415 17.36 -22.28 3.14
N ALA A 416 17.79 -21.13 3.68
CA ALA A 416 19.03 -21.04 4.46
C ALA A 416 18.98 -21.94 5.70
N GLY A 417 17.88 -21.90 6.45
CA GLY A 417 17.65 -22.78 7.61
C GLY A 417 17.67 -24.27 7.23
N GLY A 418 17.04 -24.63 6.11
CA GLY A 418 17.06 -25.97 5.55
C GLY A 418 18.47 -26.45 5.17
N LEU A 419 19.26 -25.61 4.51
CA LEU A 419 20.65 -25.90 4.13
C LEU A 419 21.56 -26.09 5.35
N ILE A 420 21.41 -25.26 6.39
CA ILE A 420 22.16 -25.37 7.64
C ILE A 420 21.83 -26.71 8.32
N SER A 421 20.54 -27.03 8.45
CA SER A 421 20.07 -28.29 9.04
C SER A 421 20.59 -29.52 8.27
N TRP A 422 20.52 -29.48 6.94
CA TRP A 422 21.02 -30.54 6.08
C TRP A 422 22.53 -30.76 6.23
N ARG A 423 23.33 -29.68 6.24
CA ARG A 423 24.78 -29.75 6.49
C ARG A 423 25.09 -30.37 7.85
N GLY A 424 24.32 -30.02 8.88
CA GLY A 424 24.44 -30.60 10.22
C GLY A 424 24.20 -32.11 10.22
N LYS A 425 23.10 -32.57 9.63
CA LYS A 425 22.77 -34.01 9.52
C LYS A 425 23.81 -34.79 8.72
N ARG A 426 24.34 -34.22 7.63
CA ARG A 426 25.36 -34.86 6.80
C ARG A 426 26.67 -35.10 7.56
N LYS A 427 27.14 -34.11 8.34
CA LYS A 427 28.34 -34.26 9.18
C LYS A 427 28.19 -35.41 10.19
N GLN A 428 27.01 -35.55 10.80
CA GLN A 428 26.74 -36.62 11.76
C GLN A 428 26.76 -38.02 11.12
N ARG A 429 26.24 -38.17 9.90
CA ARG A 429 26.27 -39.46 9.16
C ARG A 429 27.71 -39.91 8.89
N ILE A 430 28.52 -39.01 8.32
CA ILE A 430 29.93 -39.28 8.01
C ILE A 430 30.72 -39.65 9.28
N HIS A 431 30.43 -38.99 10.40
CA HIS A 431 31.11 -39.30 11.67
C HIS A 431 30.80 -40.73 12.16
N ARG A 432 29.54 -41.18 12.05
CA ARG A 432 29.13 -42.54 12.44
C ARG A 432 29.74 -43.61 11.53
N GLU A 433 29.78 -43.36 10.22
CA GLU A 433 30.37 -44.29 9.24
C GLU A 433 31.86 -44.53 9.52
N ARG A 434 32.63 -43.45 9.77
CA ARG A 434 34.05 -43.56 10.11
C ARG A 434 34.32 -44.35 11.39
N GLN A 435 33.45 -44.24 12.40
CA GLN A 435 33.57 -45.03 13.62
C GLN A 435 33.35 -46.52 13.34
N ARG A 436 32.35 -46.86 12.52
CA ARG A 436 32.05 -48.23 12.13
C ARG A 436 33.17 -48.87 11.29
N GLU A 437 33.75 -48.13 10.36
CA GLU A 437 34.86 -48.61 9.54
C GLU A 437 36.13 -48.88 10.34
N ARG A 438 36.41 -48.06 11.36
CA ARG A 438 37.55 -48.29 12.26
C ARG A 438 37.35 -49.55 13.10
N LEU A 439 36.16 -49.69 13.68
CA LEU A 439 35.76 -50.87 14.44
C LEU A 439 35.93 -52.18 13.65
N ALA A 440 35.50 -52.16 12.37
CA ALA A 440 35.59 -53.32 11.51
C ALA A 440 37.05 -53.71 11.21
N ARG A 441 37.97 -52.74 11.17
CA ARG A 441 39.40 -52.96 10.96
C ARG A 441 40.04 -53.61 12.19
N ASP A 442 39.81 -53.02 13.36
CA ASP A 442 40.40 -53.51 14.61
C ASP A 442 39.97 -54.96 14.91
N LEU A 443 38.70 -55.28 14.65
CA LEU A 443 38.19 -56.66 14.77
C LEU A 443 38.82 -57.61 13.74
N HIS A 444 39.05 -57.15 12.51
CA HIS A 444 39.63 -57.96 11.45
C HIS A 444 41.09 -58.32 11.75
N ASP A 445 41.86 -57.40 12.31
CA ASP A 445 43.27 -57.60 12.62
C ASP A 445 43.47 -58.62 13.74
N GLU A 446 42.65 -58.56 14.80
CA GLU A 446 42.70 -59.51 15.93
C GLU A 446 42.22 -60.91 15.54
N LEU A 447 41.13 -61.00 14.77
CA LEU A 447 40.67 -62.27 14.20
C LEU A 447 41.71 -62.87 13.25
N GLY A 448 42.35 -62.05 12.42
CA GLY A 448 43.35 -62.48 11.45
C GLY A 448 44.56 -63.14 12.11
N SER A 449 45.04 -62.56 13.20
CA SER A 449 46.15 -63.11 13.99
C SER A 449 45.80 -64.49 14.59
N ASN A 450 44.64 -64.60 15.25
CA ASN A 450 44.30 -65.83 15.97
C ASN A 450 43.86 -66.97 15.03
N LEU A 451 43.15 -66.65 13.95
CA LEU A 451 42.84 -67.62 12.90
C LEU A 451 44.11 -68.10 12.19
N GLY A 452 45.11 -67.22 12.02
CA GLY A 452 46.44 -67.59 11.53
C GLY A 452 47.13 -68.62 12.42
N SER A 453 47.10 -68.42 13.74
CA SER A 453 47.61 -69.39 14.72
C SER A 453 46.88 -70.73 14.67
N ILE A 454 45.54 -70.72 14.61
CA ILE A 454 44.73 -71.94 14.47
C ILE A 454 45.08 -72.69 13.18
N ALA A 455 45.20 -71.98 12.05
CA ALA A 455 45.56 -72.59 10.78
C ALA A 455 46.96 -73.21 10.81
N LEU A 456 47.92 -72.55 11.45
CA LEU A 456 49.29 -73.04 11.60
C LEU A 456 49.33 -74.31 12.48
N ILE A 457 48.70 -74.29 13.65
CA ILE A 457 48.62 -75.46 14.55
C ILE A 457 47.88 -76.62 13.86
N SER A 458 46.78 -76.33 13.16
CA SER A 458 46.05 -77.33 12.39
C SER A 458 46.91 -77.92 11.25
N SER A 459 47.77 -77.11 10.62
CA SER A 459 48.66 -77.58 9.56
C SER A 459 49.76 -78.51 10.08
N PHE A 460 50.32 -78.22 11.26
CA PHE A 460 51.27 -79.12 11.92
C PHE A 460 50.62 -80.43 12.37
N ALA A 461 49.36 -80.38 12.83
CA ALA A 461 48.61 -81.58 13.17
C ALA A 461 48.32 -82.48 11.94
N LEU A 462 48.21 -81.90 10.73
CA LEU A 462 47.92 -82.64 9.49
C LEU A 462 49.16 -83.19 8.77
N GLU A 463 50.38 -82.75 9.11
CA GLU A 463 51.61 -83.33 8.58
C GLU A 463 51.87 -84.70 9.21
N GLY A 464 51.82 -85.76 8.39
CA GLY A 464 51.84 -87.15 8.85
C GLY A 464 53.10 -87.52 9.65
N GLY A 465 52.90 -88.22 10.77
CA GLY A 465 53.97 -88.67 11.69
C GLY A 465 53.66 -88.41 13.17
N THR A 466 52.56 -87.74 13.48
CA THR A 466 52.11 -87.38 14.83
C THR A 466 51.46 -88.57 15.56
N ASP A 467 51.96 -88.88 16.76
CA ASP A 467 51.35 -89.86 17.67
C ASP A 467 50.03 -89.30 18.27
N GLU A 468 49.12 -90.17 18.71
CA GLU A 468 47.77 -89.81 19.21
C GLU A 468 47.85 -88.79 20.37
N ALA A 469 48.89 -88.88 21.19
CA ALA A 469 49.13 -87.95 22.29
C ALA A 469 49.46 -86.52 21.82
N GLN A 470 50.20 -86.37 20.72
CA GLN A 470 50.60 -85.08 20.20
C GLN A 470 49.46 -84.42 19.40
N MET A 471 48.70 -85.21 18.62
CA MET A 471 47.46 -84.76 17.98
C MET A 471 46.43 -84.24 18.98
N ARG A 472 46.27 -84.93 20.14
CA ARG A 472 45.41 -84.44 21.23
C ARG A 472 45.93 -83.13 21.85
N GLY A 473 47.24 -82.95 21.93
CA GLY A 473 47.87 -81.71 22.36
C GLY A 473 47.54 -80.55 21.42
N ASP A 474 47.76 -80.74 20.12
CA ASP A 474 47.51 -79.72 19.09
C ASP A 474 46.01 -79.34 19.01
N LEU A 475 45.11 -80.32 19.14
CA LEU A 475 43.65 -80.07 19.21
C LEU A 475 43.25 -79.28 20.47
N ALA A 476 43.84 -79.58 21.62
CA ALA A 476 43.60 -78.83 22.85
C ALA A 476 44.12 -77.38 22.74
N GLU A 477 45.24 -77.18 22.04
CA GLU A 477 45.78 -75.84 21.76
C GLU A 477 44.89 -75.05 20.80
N ILE A 478 44.36 -75.67 19.74
CA ILE A 478 43.35 -75.06 18.86
C ILE A 478 42.09 -74.67 19.63
N GLU A 479 41.58 -75.55 20.49
CA GLU A 479 40.40 -75.26 21.32
C GLU A 479 40.66 -74.07 22.25
N LEU A 480 41.84 -74.02 22.87
CA LEU A 480 42.26 -72.91 23.72
C LEU A 480 42.32 -71.59 22.95
N VAL A 481 43.05 -71.54 21.82
CA VAL A 481 43.19 -70.33 20.99
C VAL A 481 41.83 -69.86 20.46
N ALA A 482 40.97 -70.77 20.03
CA ALA A 482 39.62 -70.44 19.57
C ALA A 482 38.75 -69.87 20.69
N ARG A 483 38.84 -70.44 21.90
CA ARG A 483 38.08 -69.96 23.07
C ARG A 483 38.57 -68.61 23.55
N GLU A 484 39.87 -68.39 23.64
CA GLU A 484 40.47 -67.11 23.98
C GLU A 484 40.11 -66.02 22.96
N SER A 485 40.03 -66.37 21.68
CA SER A 485 39.59 -65.45 20.62
C SER A 485 38.13 -65.05 20.78
N ALA A 486 37.25 -66.00 21.07
CA ALA A 486 35.83 -65.75 21.29
C ALA A 486 35.59 -64.88 22.54
N ASP A 487 36.35 -65.13 23.59
CA ASP A 487 36.30 -64.38 24.84
C ASP A 487 36.84 -62.95 24.66
N SER A 488 37.95 -62.77 23.96
CA SER A 488 38.51 -61.43 23.67
C SER A 488 37.55 -60.60 22.81
N MET A 489 36.92 -61.21 21.81
CA MET A 489 35.88 -60.55 21.01
C MET A 489 34.68 -60.12 21.85
N ARG A 490 34.26 -60.96 22.80
CA ARG A 490 33.15 -60.63 23.70
C ARG A 490 33.50 -59.42 24.55
N ASP A 491 34.66 -59.44 25.18
CA ASP A 491 35.12 -58.36 26.07
C ASP A 491 35.31 -57.05 25.30
N LEU A 492 35.85 -57.09 24.08
CA LEU A 492 35.99 -55.90 23.25
C LEU A 492 34.63 -55.36 22.80
N VAL A 493 33.68 -56.24 22.44
CA VAL A 493 32.30 -55.82 22.15
C VAL A 493 31.62 -55.22 23.37
N GLU A 494 31.92 -55.70 24.57
CA GLU A 494 31.41 -55.17 25.84
C GLU A 494 32.01 -53.80 26.17
N LEU A 495 33.32 -53.62 25.98
CA LEU A 495 34.01 -52.33 26.04
C LEU A 495 33.42 -51.31 25.03
N LEU A 496 32.93 -51.77 23.88
CA LEU A 496 32.32 -50.97 22.81
C LEU A 496 30.84 -50.67 23.01
N GLY A 497 30.12 -51.60 23.62
CA GLY A 497 28.69 -51.76 23.47
C GLY A 497 28.00 -51.72 24.81
N GLY A 498 28.06 -50.59 25.50
CA GLY A 498 27.31 -50.29 26.73
C GLY A 498 25.83 -50.66 26.60
N ARG A 499 25.55 -51.95 26.79
CA ARG A 499 24.23 -52.57 26.81
C ARG A 499 23.59 -52.38 28.17
N HIS A 500 24.33 -51.89 29.16
CA HIS A 500 23.80 -51.37 30.41
C HIS A 500 23.91 -49.86 30.40
N ARG A 501 22.86 -49.19 29.89
CA ARG A 501 22.66 -47.76 30.13
C ARG A 501 22.42 -47.56 31.63
N GLY A 502 23.45 -47.48 32.46
CA GLY A 502 23.25 -47.19 33.88
C GLY A 502 24.43 -47.21 34.85
N ALA A 503 25.52 -47.94 34.60
CA ALA A 503 26.61 -48.05 35.59
C ALA A 503 27.82 -47.18 35.20
N GLU A 504 28.36 -46.46 36.18
CA GLU A 504 29.26 -45.33 36.01
C GLU A 504 30.74 -45.72 35.79
N ASN A 505 31.13 -47.00 35.83
CA ASN A 505 32.51 -47.49 35.55
C ASN A 505 32.53 -48.86 34.82
N ASP A 506 31.72 -49.04 33.79
CA ASP A 506 31.40 -50.32 33.10
C ASP A 506 32.58 -51.07 32.42
N TRP A 507 33.84 -50.62 32.55
CA TRP A 507 35.02 -51.24 31.93
C TRP A 507 36.02 -51.82 32.94
N LEU A 508 36.03 -51.35 34.19
CA LEU A 508 36.85 -51.93 35.26
C LEU A 508 36.39 -53.35 35.63
N PRO A 509 35.09 -53.67 35.72
CA PRO A 509 34.62 -55.05 35.89
C PRO A 509 35.08 -55.97 34.77
N VAL A 510 35.10 -55.50 33.52
CA VAL A 510 35.59 -56.29 32.37
C VAL A 510 37.07 -56.63 32.53
N LEU A 511 37.89 -55.72 33.07
CA LEU A 511 39.30 -56.01 33.39
C LEU A 511 39.44 -56.99 34.54
N GLN A 512 38.60 -56.88 35.56
CA GLN A 512 38.60 -57.81 36.67
C GLN A 512 38.27 -59.22 36.20
N GLU A 513 37.18 -59.39 35.43
CA GLU A 513 36.76 -60.68 34.88
C GLU A 513 37.79 -61.27 33.90
N MET A 514 38.48 -60.42 33.14
CA MET A 514 39.62 -60.83 32.32
C MET A 514 40.77 -61.34 33.19
N ALA A 515 41.15 -60.60 34.24
CA ALA A 515 42.24 -60.99 35.13
C ALA A 515 41.96 -62.31 35.84
N GLU A 516 40.74 -62.49 36.37
CA GLU A 516 40.29 -63.73 37.01
C GLU A 516 40.31 -64.92 36.03
N ARG A 517 40.03 -64.70 34.74
CA ARG A 517 40.08 -65.76 33.73
C ARG A 517 41.48 -66.14 33.30
N VAL A 518 42.40 -65.17 33.22
CA VAL A 518 43.80 -65.38 32.81
C VAL A 518 44.61 -66.00 33.96
N VAL A 519 44.40 -65.54 35.19
CA VAL A 519 45.14 -65.98 36.39
C VAL A 519 44.47 -67.21 37.01
N ARG A 520 44.60 -68.38 36.35
CA ARG A 520 44.07 -69.65 36.87
C ARG A 520 45.13 -70.43 37.63
N GLY A 521 44.81 -70.86 38.85
CA GLY A 521 45.69 -71.71 39.67
C GLY A 521 46.74 -70.97 40.49
N VAL A 522 46.69 -69.64 40.53
CA VAL A 522 47.56 -68.73 41.30
C VAL A 522 46.65 -67.81 42.14
N GLU A 523 47.07 -67.42 43.34
CA GLU A 523 46.30 -66.49 44.18
C GLU A 523 46.33 -65.08 43.54
N LEU A 524 45.16 -64.52 43.19
CA LEU A 524 45.03 -63.18 42.62
C LEU A 524 44.55 -62.17 43.67
N GLU A 525 45.40 -61.20 44.01
CA GLU A 525 45.04 -60.01 44.78
C GLU A 525 44.67 -58.88 43.80
N CYS A 526 43.38 -58.76 43.45
CA CYS A 526 42.91 -57.74 42.51
C CYS A 526 42.28 -56.56 43.28
N ARG A 527 42.80 -55.35 43.06
CA ARG A 527 42.27 -54.10 43.61
C ARG A 527 42.11 -53.08 42.51
N LEU A 528 40.86 -52.76 42.17
CA LEU A 528 40.52 -51.75 41.18
C LEU A 528 39.73 -50.65 41.91
N ASP A 529 40.38 -49.54 42.24
CA ASP A 529 39.74 -48.48 43.03
C ASP A 529 38.72 -47.71 42.17
N ASP A 530 37.45 -47.82 42.56
CA ASP A 530 36.30 -47.26 41.84
C ASP A 530 35.93 -45.83 42.27
N GLU A 531 36.72 -45.22 43.18
CA GLU A 531 36.46 -43.86 43.66
C GLU A 531 36.38 -42.86 42.50
N SER A 532 35.41 -41.95 42.59
CA SER A 532 34.77 -41.22 41.49
C SER A 532 35.75 -40.61 40.47
N TRP A 533 36.03 -41.34 39.39
CA TRP A 533 36.79 -40.90 38.22
C TRP A 533 36.12 -39.66 37.59
N LEU A 534 36.58 -38.44 37.93
CA LEU A 534 36.07 -37.17 37.37
C LEU A 534 36.19 -37.08 35.83
N VAL A 535 37.12 -37.84 35.26
CA VAL A 535 37.39 -37.93 33.83
C VAL A 535 37.79 -39.38 33.54
N GLN A 536 37.17 -40.01 32.54
CA GLN A 536 37.49 -41.39 32.16
C GLN A 536 38.31 -41.43 30.87
N PRO A 537 39.15 -42.46 30.68
CA PRO A 537 39.78 -42.70 29.38
C PRO A 537 38.71 -42.88 28.30
N ASP A 538 38.97 -42.42 27.07
CA ASP A 538 38.14 -42.76 25.93
C ASP A 538 38.25 -44.24 25.57
N LEU A 539 37.42 -44.68 24.63
CA LEU A 539 37.33 -46.08 24.23
C LEU A 539 38.68 -46.64 23.74
N GLU A 540 39.43 -45.85 22.99
CA GLU A 540 40.74 -46.25 22.45
C GLU A 540 41.73 -46.50 23.59
N THR A 541 41.75 -45.61 24.58
CA THR A 541 42.62 -45.75 25.76
C THR A 541 42.24 -46.95 26.62
N ARG A 542 40.93 -47.18 26.87
CA ARG A 542 40.45 -48.36 27.62
C ARG A 542 40.84 -49.67 26.96
N ARG A 543 40.74 -49.74 25.62
CA ARG A 543 41.12 -50.91 24.83
C ARG A 543 42.59 -51.25 25.00
N GLU A 544 43.49 -50.27 24.89
CA GLU A 544 44.93 -50.56 25.04
C GLU A 544 45.30 -50.93 26.48
N ILE A 545 44.65 -50.34 27.48
CA ILE A 545 44.81 -50.78 28.88
C ILE A 545 44.39 -52.25 29.03
N TYR A 546 43.24 -52.64 28.45
CA TYR A 546 42.78 -54.04 28.48
C TYR A 546 43.80 -55.00 27.86
N LEU A 547 44.29 -54.69 26.66
CA LEU A 547 45.25 -55.54 25.96
C LEU A 547 46.61 -55.59 26.69
N PHE A 548 47.05 -54.48 27.26
CA PHE A 548 48.26 -54.41 28.08
C PHE A 548 48.13 -55.30 29.32
N CYS A 549 47.06 -55.15 30.11
CA CYS A 549 46.85 -55.93 31.32
C CYS A 549 46.75 -57.43 31.03
N LYS A 550 46.02 -57.80 29.96
CA LYS A 550 45.89 -59.21 29.54
C LYS A 550 47.24 -59.83 29.23
N GLU A 551 48.05 -59.16 28.42
CA GLU A 551 49.38 -59.63 28.04
C GLU A 551 50.33 -59.70 29.26
N ALA A 552 50.30 -58.70 30.14
CA ALA A 552 51.13 -58.67 31.34
C ALA A 552 50.76 -59.80 32.32
N LEU A 553 49.47 -60.03 32.58
CA LEU A 553 49.00 -61.13 33.42
C LEU A 553 49.29 -62.50 32.82
N HIS A 554 49.14 -62.65 31.49
CA HIS A 554 49.48 -63.88 30.80
C HIS A 554 50.98 -64.18 30.90
N ASN A 555 51.83 -63.16 30.72
CA ASN A 555 53.28 -63.29 30.91
C ASN A 555 53.65 -63.68 32.34
N ALA A 556 53.01 -63.08 33.34
CA ALA A 556 53.20 -63.45 34.74
C ALA A 556 52.84 -64.93 34.97
N CYS A 557 51.65 -65.38 34.54
CA CYS A 557 51.22 -66.76 34.75
C CYS A 557 52.10 -67.79 34.04
N ARG A 558 52.57 -67.49 32.82
CA ARG A 558 53.35 -68.43 32.00
C ARG A 558 54.81 -68.55 32.43
N HIS A 559 55.40 -67.47 32.94
CA HIS A 559 56.86 -67.39 33.13
C HIS A 559 57.33 -67.24 34.58
N SER A 560 56.49 -66.73 35.49
CA SER A 560 56.95 -66.40 36.85
C SER A 560 57.05 -67.62 37.78
N GLY A 561 56.21 -68.64 37.60
CA GLY A 561 56.02 -69.70 38.60
C GLY A 561 55.52 -69.17 39.96
N ALA A 562 54.93 -67.97 39.98
CA ALA A 562 54.46 -67.29 41.17
C ALA A 562 53.32 -68.05 41.87
N SER A 563 53.30 -67.98 43.20
CA SER A 563 52.15 -68.41 44.01
C SER A 563 51.10 -67.31 44.17
N ARG A 564 51.50 -66.05 44.00
CA ARG A 564 50.63 -64.89 44.14
C ARG A 564 50.92 -63.82 43.09
N ILE A 565 49.86 -63.28 42.51
CA ILE A 565 49.89 -62.13 41.61
C ILE A 565 49.00 -61.03 42.21
N ARG A 566 49.49 -59.80 42.21
CA ARG A 566 48.72 -58.61 42.56
C ARG A 566 48.45 -57.79 41.30
N PHE A 567 47.21 -57.35 41.15
CA PHE A 567 46.77 -56.47 40.07
C PHE A 567 46.08 -55.25 40.69
N LEU A 568 46.72 -54.10 40.55
CA LEU A 568 46.25 -52.83 41.09
C LEU A 568 45.96 -51.86 39.94
N ILE A 569 44.78 -51.23 39.98
CA ILE A 569 44.47 -50.07 39.15
C ILE A 569 43.95 -48.96 40.05
N GLU A 570 44.63 -47.82 40.03
CA GLU A 570 44.27 -46.66 40.82
C GLU A 570 44.45 -45.35 40.05
N PRO A 571 43.61 -44.34 40.31
CA PRO A 571 43.83 -43.01 39.76
C PRO A 571 45.03 -42.33 40.45
N ASN A 572 45.90 -41.67 39.69
CA ASN A 572 46.95 -40.79 40.22
C ASN A 572 46.79 -39.35 39.70
N ASP A 573 47.57 -38.41 40.24
CA ASP A 573 47.48 -36.98 39.88
C ASP A 573 47.74 -36.72 38.39
N SER A 574 48.58 -37.55 37.77
CA SER A 574 48.98 -37.50 36.36
C SER A 574 48.01 -38.24 35.43
N GLY A 575 47.16 -39.14 35.93
CA GLY A 575 46.16 -39.87 35.15
C GLY A 575 45.66 -41.16 35.78
N LEU A 576 46.22 -42.29 35.32
CA LEU A 576 45.89 -43.65 35.74
C LEU A 576 47.19 -44.40 35.99
N HIS A 577 47.29 -45.08 37.13
CA HIS A 577 48.36 -46.02 37.43
C HIS A 577 47.83 -47.44 37.36
N VAL A 578 48.54 -48.31 36.65
CA VAL A 578 48.29 -49.75 36.61
C VAL A 578 49.55 -50.46 37.07
N GLU A 579 49.45 -51.33 38.06
CA GLU A 579 50.56 -52.15 38.56
C GLU A 579 50.16 -53.63 38.54
N ILE A 580 51.02 -54.47 37.96
CA ILE A 580 50.92 -55.92 38.01
C ILE A 580 52.22 -56.46 38.58
N SER A 581 52.15 -57.14 39.72
CA SER A 581 53.32 -57.71 40.40
C SER A 581 53.15 -59.19 40.74
N ASP A 582 54.21 -59.98 40.60
CA ASP A 582 54.24 -61.40 40.97
C ASP A 582 55.36 -61.70 41.99
N ASP A 583 55.19 -62.78 42.77
CA ASP A 583 56.18 -63.27 43.76
C ASP A 583 57.10 -64.38 43.22
N GLY A 584 57.20 -64.51 41.88
CA GLY A 584 57.85 -65.62 41.22
C GLY A 584 59.38 -65.52 41.13
N VAL A 585 59.94 -66.30 40.21
CA VAL A 585 61.40 -66.47 40.07
C VAL A 585 62.13 -65.21 39.60
N GLY A 586 61.43 -64.21 39.05
CA GLY A 586 62.01 -63.02 38.46
C GLY A 586 63.06 -63.30 37.37
N PHE A 587 63.62 -62.25 36.77
CA PHE A 587 64.67 -62.37 35.76
C PHE A 587 65.57 -61.13 35.69
N ASP A 588 66.76 -61.29 35.11
CA ASP A 588 67.65 -60.16 34.82
C ASP A 588 67.13 -59.40 33.59
N THR A 589 66.63 -58.19 33.83
CA THR A 589 66.09 -57.31 32.79
C THR A 589 67.14 -56.86 31.77
N SER A 590 68.44 -56.93 32.10
CA SER A 590 69.55 -56.58 31.20
C SER A 590 69.97 -57.72 30.28
N ALA A 591 69.68 -58.98 30.65
CA ALA A 591 70.01 -60.18 29.89
C ALA A 591 68.93 -60.58 28.86
N VAL A 592 67.72 -60.04 28.98
CA VAL A 592 66.57 -60.37 28.12
C VAL A 592 66.31 -59.22 27.14
N SER A 593 66.98 -59.24 25.99
CA SER A 593 66.71 -58.34 24.87
C SER A 593 65.91 -59.06 23.79
N GLY A 594 64.57 -58.95 23.81
CA GLY A 594 63.75 -59.26 22.62
C GLY A 594 62.70 -60.37 22.72
N GLY A 595 62.13 -60.66 23.89
CA GLY A 595 60.87 -61.42 23.93
C GLY A 595 59.73 -60.60 23.31
N TYR A 596 58.98 -61.18 22.36
CA TYR A 596 57.88 -60.50 21.66
C TYR A 596 56.84 -59.88 22.62
N GLY A 597 56.57 -60.50 23.78
CA GLY A 597 55.63 -59.97 24.78
C GLY A 597 56.05 -58.62 25.38
N LEU A 598 57.34 -58.40 25.66
CA LEU A 598 57.83 -57.13 26.22
C LEU A 598 57.88 -56.00 25.17
N ILE A 599 58.08 -56.33 23.89
CA ILE A 599 57.99 -55.37 22.79
C ILE A 599 56.53 -54.92 22.63
N ASN A 600 55.60 -55.87 22.60
CA ASN A 600 54.18 -55.59 22.49
C ASN A 600 53.66 -54.71 23.64
N LEU A 601 54.08 -54.99 24.88
CA LEU A 601 53.71 -54.15 26.03
C LEU A 601 54.21 -52.71 25.90
N ARG A 602 55.45 -52.51 25.38
CA ARG A 602 56.01 -51.17 25.14
C ARG A 602 55.32 -50.43 23.99
N GLU A 603 55.00 -51.12 22.89
CA GLU A 603 54.27 -50.54 21.76
C GLU A 603 52.87 -50.08 22.19
N ARG A 604 52.15 -50.93 22.95
CA ARG A 604 50.84 -50.57 23.49
C ARG A 604 50.89 -49.38 24.44
N ALA A 605 51.90 -49.32 25.31
CA ALA A 605 52.10 -48.16 26.17
C ALA A 605 52.35 -46.89 25.33
N ALA A 606 53.19 -46.98 24.28
CA ALA A 606 53.48 -45.86 23.39
C ALA A 606 52.24 -45.36 22.62
N ASP A 607 51.36 -46.26 22.17
CA ASP A 607 50.13 -45.94 21.42
C ASP A 607 49.14 -45.07 22.21
N ILE A 608 49.15 -45.18 23.54
CA ILE A 608 48.37 -44.34 24.44
C ILE A 608 49.19 -43.25 25.14
N HIS A 609 50.45 -43.06 24.71
CA HIS A 609 51.40 -42.13 25.33
C HIS A 609 51.64 -42.40 26.82
N ALA A 610 51.48 -43.66 27.25
CA ALA A 610 51.76 -44.10 28.60
C ALA A 610 53.24 -44.45 28.77
N THR A 611 53.73 -44.33 30.00
CA THR A 611 55.06 -44.77 30.40
C THR A 611 54.96 -46.13 31.06
N MET A 612 55.71 -47.10 30.54
CA MET A 612 55.83 -48.44 31.11
C MET A 612 57.17 -48.57 31.83
N GLU A 613 57.14 -49.06 33.07
CA GLU A 613 58.34 -49.47 33.81
C GLU A 613 58.27 -50.96 34.14
N LEU A 614 59.42 -51.64 34.08
CA LEU A 614 59.55 -53.06 34.37
C LEU A 614 60.70 -53.23 35.35
N VAL A 615 60.40 -53.74 36.53
CA VAL A 615 61.37 -54.05 37.58
C VAL A 615 61.32 -55.54 37.85
N SER A 616 62.42 -56.25 37.56
CA SER A 616 62.57 -57.67 37.86
C SER A 616 64.00 -57.98 38.28
N SER A 617 64.17 -58.95 39.16
CA SER A 617 65.48 -59.51 39.48
C SER A 617 65.32 -60.96 39.92
N THR A 618 66.31 -61.79 39.60
CA THR A 618 66.29 -63.23 39.91
C THR A 618 66.05 -63.46 41.41
N GLY A 619 65.00 -64.23 41.71
CA GLY A 619 64.53 -64.59 43.04
C GLY A 619 63.64 -63.56 43.75
N LYS A 620 63.23 -62.47 43.10
CA LYS A 620 62.45 -61.38 43.72
C LYS A 620 61.16 -61.01 42.97
N GLY A 621 60.65 -61.89 42.11
CA GLY A 621 59.46 -61.62 41.33
C GLY A 621 59.63 -60.55 40.25
N THR A 622 58.52 -60.11 39.68
CA THR A 622 58.47 -59.06 38.64
C THR A 622 57.36 -58.05 38.94
N VAL A 623 57.63 -56.77 38.69
CA VAL A 623 56.65 -55.68 38.75
C VAL A 623 56.63 -54.97 37.39
N VAL A 624 55.44 -54.87 36.81
CA VAL A 624 55.17 -54.08 35.59
C VAL A 624 54.22 -52.96 35.97
N THR A 625 54.65 -51.72 35.72
CA THR A 625 53.79 -50.54 35.90
C THR A 625 53.49 -49.88 34.55
N LEU A 626 52.29 -49.33 34.43
CA LEU A 626 51.83 -48.53 33.31
C LEU A 626 51.16 -47.26 33.83
N ASP A 627 51.80 -46.12 33.59
CA ASP A 627 51.29 -44.80 33.92
C ASP A 627 50.72 -44.13 32.68
N VAL A 628 49.39 -43.98 32.64
CA VAL A 628 48.68 -43.38 31.50
C VAL A 628 48.36 -41.91 31.82
N PRO A 629 48.92 -40.93 31.09
CA PRO A 629 48.71 -39.52 31.38
C PRO A 629 47.30 -39.03 31.00
N ARG A 630 46.77 -38.11 31.81
CA ARG A 630 45.57 -37.31 31.52
C ARG A 630 45.83 -36.40 30.33
N GLY A 631 45.36 -36.83 29.16
CA GLY A 631 45.50 -36.11 27.88
C GLY A 631 44.17 -35.80 27.20
N ARG A 632 44.24 -35.37 25.92
CA ARG A 632 43.05 -35.08 25.07
C ARG A 632 42.09 -36.28 24.90
N ARG A 633 42.57 -37.50 25.16
CA ARG A 633 41.84 -38.76 25.09
C ARG A 633 41.02 -39.08 26.35
N TRP A 634 40.96 -38.15 27.31
CA TRP A 634 40.16 -38.30 28.51
C TRP A 634 38.86 -37.48 28.40
N ARG A 635 37.70 -38.09 28.64
CA ARG A 635 36.39 -37.45 28.48
C ARG A 635 35.89 -36.95 29.84
N LYS A 636 35.62 -35.64 29.95
CA LYS A 636 34.98 -35.05 31.13
C LYS A 636 33.65 -35.73 31.40
N HIS A 637 33.43 -36.07 32.67
CA HIS A 637 32.15 -36.59 33.13
C HIS A 637 31.03 -35.65 32.68
N LYS A 638 30.03 -36.17 31.94
CA LYS A 638 28.76 -35.45 31.77
C LYS A 638 27.98 -35.68 33.05
N THR A 639 28.11 -34.79 34.03
CA THR A 639 27.13 -34.70 35.11
C THR A 639 25.76 -34.54 34.47
N LYS A 640 24.91 -35.57 34.58
CA LYS A 640 23.50 -35.43 34.32
C LYS A 640 22.99 -34.41 35.35
N LYS A 641 22.63 -33.21 34.88
CA LYS A 641 21.61 -32.43 35.58
C LYS A 641 20.39 -33.35 35.67
N GLN A 642 20.03 -33.76 36.88
CA GLN A 642 18.68 -34.22 37.15
C GLN A 642 17.75 -33.07 36.77
N SER A 643 16.95 -33.27 35.72
CA SER A 643 15.75 -32.51 35.39
C SER A 643 14.63 -33.52 35.17
#